data_AF-A0A944Y6P4-F1
#
_entry.id   AF-A0A944Y6P4-F1
#
_cell.length_a   1.000
_cell.length_b   1.000
_cell.length_c   1.000
_cell.angle_alpha   90.00
_cell.angle_beta   90.00
_cell.angle_gamma   90.00
#
_symmetry.space_group_name_H-M   'P 1'
#
loop_
_entity.id
_entity.type
_entity.pdbx_description
1 polymer ?
#
loop_
_entity_poly.entity_id
_entity_poly.type
_entity_poly.pdbx_seq_one_letter_code
_entity_poly.pdbx_strand_id
1 'polypeptide(L)'
;MAVIRLEVEPLIPTLKNDSICRQAQQFLNIKLERMSEIQFYLISGAEHKKPELQELIGKTGHEVFCDPITSRYQLRSYDLGQHQDPQFVVEVSYKPGVTDNTGHSASEGLKLLEISAEVASGKLYFLHGNLNLGEAQTVAFELLGNELIENVFVYSYKEFFHVDRFSECIFPKVVLKAKLEPETITLNVTNAELEQISLDRCLALTLDEMNVIKNYFENEEVIKKRTTQNLPIWPTDVELEVLAQTWSEHCKHKIFAAKINYSEENIKGYKRLGQQNIGGLYKDLIKNSTKRIEKEQGKDWLISVFSDNAGIVRFDNSIDLCIKVETHNSPSALDPYGGALTGILGVNRDILGCGLGARPIANMDVFCFAPPALAEQIGRDNLPVGPKEPRRILEGVHLGVEDGGNKSGIPTVNGAFFFEENFAGKPLVFVGTVGALPQKLPDGRNTSSKNANSKDRIFMIGGAIGADGIHGATFSSLELNENSPATAVQIGDPLTQKRTSDFLLEARDLGLYSSVTDNGAGGLSSSVGEMATMTGGAEIDLSLCPMKYPGLTPYELMISESQERMTVAVPPLKGEEFLALAKARGVSASDIGEFNQGGYLSIYYGKNLVADLELDFLHDGLPSMNLCAKWDGPRIKESWLKDGLIENKGGKTTIKEGLNSLLSRPNIVSKESWVRRYDHEVQAATHIKPFGGETASGPNDSGVIWLYPHGGEKDAAAVIGCGLNPFLSQYDPYLMAQFSVDEAIRNIVATGGDIDNCCLLDNFCWPDP
;
A
#
# COMPACT_ATOMS: atom_id res chain seq x y z
N MET A 1 19.83 9.46 -27.74
CA MET A 1 18.52 10.16 -27.73
C MET A 1 18.76 11.60 -27.35
N ALA A 2 17.99 12.54 -27.91
CA ALA A 2 18.09 13.93 -27.51
C ALA A 2 17.39 14.13 -26.16
N VAL A 3 18.11 14.70 -25.18
CA VAL A 3 17.57 15.04 -23.86
C VAL A 3 17.70 16.55 -23.66
N ILE A 4 16.59 17.18 -23.26
CA ILE A 4 16.56 18.59 -22.86
C ILE A 4 16.12 18.71 -21.40
N ARG A 5 16.47 19.82 -20.76
CA ARG A 5 16.01 20.20 -19.43
C ARG A 5 15.08 21.40 -19.53
N LEU A 6 13.95 21.33 -18.84
CA LEU A 6 12.99 22.41 -18.67
C LEU A 6 12.87 22.68 -17.16
N GLU A 7 13.00 23.94 -16.75
CA GLU A 7 12.86 24.36 -15.35
C GLU A 7 11.64 25.26 -15.21
N VAL A 8 10.73 24.93 -14.29
CA VAL A 8 9.50 25.65 -13.97
C VAL A 8 9.67 26.33 -12.61
N GLU A 9 9.72 27.64 -12.64
CA GLU A 9 9.86 28.50 -11.48
C GLU A 9 8.48 29.05 -11.07
N PRO A 10 8.05 28.85 -9.81
CA PRO A 10 6.84 29.49 -9.31
C PRO A 10 7.05 31.00 -9.15
N LEU A 11 6.07 31.80 -9.58
CA LEU A 11 6.08 33.25 -9.44
C LEU A 11 5.56 33.72 -8.07
N ILE A 12 4.86 32.84 -7.35
CA ILE A 12 4.27 33.13 -6.05
C ILE A 12 4.99 32.30 -4.98
N PRO A 13 5.50 32.91 -3.88
CA PRO A 13 6.08 32.17 -2.77
C PRO A 13 5.09 31.15 -2.20
N THR A 14 5.51 29.92 -1.99
CA THR A 14 4.65 28.86 -1.45
C THR A 14 4.78 28.80 0.07
N LEU A 15 3.65 28.69 0.78
CA LEU A 15 3.63 28.46 2.24
C LEU A 15 4.36 27.17 2.65
N LYS A 16 4.51 26.23 1.71
CA LYS A 16 5.28 25.00 1.87
C LYS A 16 6.75 25.28 2.18
N ASN A 17 7.37 26.26 1.51
CA ASN A 17 8.78 26.59 1.74
C ASN A 17 8.98 27.16 3.15
N ASP A 18 8.07 28.03 3.60
CA ASP A 18 8.08 28.57 4.96
C ASP A 18 7.85 27.48 6.02
N SER A 19 7.05 26.46 5.70
CA SER A 19 6.89 25.27 6.55
C SER A 19 8.23 24.54 6.72
N ILE A 20 8.93 24.25 5.62
CA ILE A 20 10.22 23.55 5.65
C ILE A 20 11.28 24.35 6.42
N CYS A 21 11.32 25.68 6.26
CA CYS A 21 12.20 26.54 7.06
C CYS A 21 11.91 26.41 8.58
N ARG A 22 10.63 26.39 8.97
CA ARG A 22 10.24 26.17 10.37
C ARG A 22 10.61 24.78 10.85
N GLN A 23 10.43 23.75 10.02
CA GLN A 23 10.81 22.37 10.35
C GLN A 23 12.33 22.23 10.52
N ALA A 24 13.14 22.85 9.66
CA ALA A 24 14.60 22.88 9.82
C ALA A 24 15.01 23.47 11.18
N GLN A 25 14.37 24.56 11.58
CA GLN A 25 14.65 25.19 12.87
C GLN A 25 14.15 24.37 14.06
N GLN A 26 12.95 23.79 13.97
CA GLN A 26 12.32 23.07 15.08
C GLN A 26 12.92 21.67 15.27
N PHE A 27 13.21 20.97 14.19
CA PHE A 27 13.59 19.55 14.24
C PHE A 27 15.10 19.40 14.16
N LEU A 28 15.75 20.12 13.24
CA LEU A 28 17.20 19.99 13.03
C LEU A 28 18.00 21.01 13.84
N ASN A 29 17.34 21.98 14.48
CA ASN A 29 17.98 23.16 15.07
C ASN A 29 18.85 23.94 14.06
N ILE A 30 18.44 23.95 12.79
CA ILE A 30 19.12 24.62 11.68
C ILE A 30 18.32 25.84 11.25
N LYS A 31 18.94 27.02 11.32
CA LYS A 31 18.30 28.28 10.92
C LYS A 31 18.34 28.46 9.39
N LEU A 32 17.37 27.86 8.71
CA LEU A 32 17.10 28.12 7.29
C LEU A 32 16.23 29.37 7.17
N GLU A 33 16.79 30.48 6.67
CA GLU A 33 16.09 31.79 6.68
C GLU A 33 15.04 31.87 5.57
N ARG A 34 15.35 31.31 4.40
CA ARG A 34 14.45 31.29 3.24
C ARG A 34 14.81 30.13 2.33
N MET A 35 13.80 29.62 1.63
CA MET A 35 13.97 28.63 0.58
C MET A 35 13.12 28.96 -0.65
N SER A 36 13.65 28.72 -1.84
CA SER A 36 12.84 28.66 -3.07
C SER A 36 12.94 27.29 -3.73
N GLU A 37 11.87 26.86 -4.40
CA GLU A 37 11.77 25.57 -5.08
C GLU A 37 11.60 25.83 -6.59
N ILE A 38 12.31 25.09 -7.43
CA ILE A 38 12.08 25.02 -8.88
C ILE A 38 11.82 23.56 -9.23
N GLN A 39 10.74 23.29 -9.95
CA GLN A 39 10.50 21.97 -10.54
C GLN A 39 11.26 21.89 -11.85
N PHE A 40 11.95 20.80 -12.13
CA PHE A 40 12.56 20.56 -13.43
C PHE A 40 12.06 19.27 -14.05
N TYR A 41 12.21 19.21 -15.37
CA TYR A 41 11.84 18.10 -16.21
C TYR A 41 12.97 17.81 -17.18
N LEU A 42 13.37 16.54 -17.28
CA LEU A 42 14.23 16.00 -18.31
C LEU A 42 13.34 15.35 -19.36
N ILE A 43 13.40 15.82 -20.59
CA ILE A 43 12.52 15.38 -21.67
C ILE A 43 13.38 14.69 -22.73
N SER A 44 13.08 13.42 -22.99
CA SER A 44 13.77 12.58 -23.96
C SER A 44 12.85 12.26 -25.14
N GLY A 45 13.12 12.87 -26.30
CA GLY A 45 12.43 12.57 -27.56
C GLY A 45 13.27 11.61 -28.41
N ALA A 46 12.80 10.37 -28.59
CA ALA A 46 13.53 9.37 -29.38
C ALA A 46 13.63 9.74 -30.88
N GLU A 47 12.62 10.44 -31.39
CA GLU A 47 12.46 10.78 -32.81
C GLU A 47 13.01 12.16 -33.20
N HIS A 48 13.41 12.98 -32.22
CA HIS A 48 13.80 14.38 -32.44
C HIS A 48 15.28 14.62 -32.16
N LYS A 49 15.90 15.55 -32.90
CA LYS A 49 17.19 16.12 -32.47
C LYS A 49 16.97 17.13 -31.35
N LYS A 50 18.01 17.37 -30.53
CA LYS A 50 17.94 18.27 -29.37
C LYS A 50 17.38 19.67 -29.68
N PRO A 51 17.82 20.37 -30.76
CA PRO A 51 17.28 21.69 -31.08
C PRO A 51 15.81 21.65 -31.52
N GLU A 52 15.41 20.62 -32.26
CA GLU A 52 14.02 20.44 -32.73
C GLU A 52 13.08 20.20 -31.55
N LEU A 53 13.47 19.32 -30.63
CA LEU A 53 12.72 19.05 -29.41
C LEU A 53 12.62 20.31 -28.53
N GLN A 54 13.70 21.08 -28.40
CA GLN A 54 13.72 22.31 -27.63
C GLN A 54 12.82 23.39 -28.24
N GLU A 55 12.79 23.53 -29.57
CA GLU A 55 11.89 24.46 -30.24
C GLU A 55 10.42 24.04 -30.08
N LEU A 56 10.15 22.74 -30.22
CA LEU A 56 8.80 22.17 -30.07
C LEU A 56 8.25 22.41 -28.66
N ILE A 57 9.00 21.98 -27.64
CA ILE A 57 8.64 22.21 -26.23
C ILE A 57 8.62 23.71 -25.89
N GLY A 58 9.45 24.52 -26.55
CA GLY A 58 9.41 25.98 -26.41
C GLY A 58 8.09 26.60 -26.83
N LYS A 59 7.39 26.02 -27.81
CA LYS A 59 6.09 26.52 -28.31
C LYS A 59 4.90 25.99 -27.51
N THR A 60 4.92 24.70 -27.17
CA THR A 60 3.75 24.01 -26.60
C THR A 60 3.89 23.62 -25.13
N GLY A 61 5.10 23.71 -24.56
CA GLY A 61 5.38 23.23 -23.21
C GLY A 61 4.58 23.93 -22.10
N HIS A 62 4.10 25.15 -22.32
CA HIS A 62 3.22 25.83 -21.37
C HIS A 62 1.89 25.09 -21.14
N GLU A 63 1.36 24.37 -22.13
CA GLU A 63 0.10 23.63 -21.96
C GLU A 63 0.23 22.44 -21.00
N VAL A 64 1.45 21.94 -20.79
CA VAL A 64 1.74 20.74 -19.99
C VAL A 64 2.45 21.06 -18.67
N PHE A 65 3.46 21.94 -18.71
CA PHE A 65 4.41 22.10 -17.62
C PHE A 65 4.18 23.35 -16.76
N CYS A 66 3.44 24.35 -17.25
CA CYS A 66 3.47 25.67 -16.64
C CYS A 66 2.12 26.39 -16.76
N ASP A 67 1.51 26.70 -15.62
CA ASP A 67 0.45 27.69 -15.56
C ASP A 67 1.08 29.10 -15.69
N PRO A 68 0.81 29.85 -16.78
CA PRO A 68 1.47 31.13 -17.06
C PRO A 68 1.09 32.25 -16.07
N ILE A 69 0.06 32.05 -15.24
CA ILE A 69 -0.33 33.00 -14.19
C ILE A 69 0.54 32.81 -12.95
N THR A 70 0.83 31.55 -12.59
CA THR A 70 1.45 31.20 -11.31
C THR A 70 2.90 30.77 -11.44
N SER A 71 3.38 30.47 -12.64
CA SER A 71 4.74 30.00 -12.90
C SER A 71 5.29 30.52 -14.23
N ARG A 72 6.61 30.41 -14.41
CA ARG A 72 7.31 30.60 -15.67
C ARG A 72 8.24 29.42 -15.91
N TYR A 73 8.41 29.00 -17.16
CA TYR A 73 9.37 27.94 -17.49
C TYR A 73 10.51 28.42 -18.38
N GLN A 74 11.65 27.74 -18.27
CA GLN A 74 12.89 28.08 -18.97
C GLN A 74 13.55 26.84 -19.55
N LEU A 75 14.15 27.01 -20.73
CA LEU A 75 14.78 25.94 -21.52
C LEU A 75 16.29 26.16 -21.74
N ARG A 76 16.87 27.15 -21.05
CA ARG A 76 18.28 27.50 -21.14
C ARG A 76 18.73 28.13 -19.83
N SER A 77 20.02 28.05 -19.56
CA SER A 77 20.61 28.71 -18.41
C SER A 77 20.36 30.22 -18.45
N TYR A 78 20.00 30.78 -17.30
CA TYR A 78 19.79 32.20 -17.08
C TYR A 78 20.20 32.54 -15.65
N ASP A 79 20.57 33.79 -15.44
CA ASP A 79 20.78 34.32 -14.09
C ASP A 79 19.41 34.52 -13.44
N LEU A 80 19.18 33.83 -12.32
CA LEU A 80 17.91 33.86 -11.58
C LEU A 80 17.58 35.25 -11.02
N GLY A 81 18.48 36.24 -11.11
CA GLY A 81 18.20 37.63 -10.79
C GLY A 81 17.71 37.81 -9.35
N GLN A 82 18.09 36.91 -8.45
CA GLN A 82 17.68 36.97 -7.06
C GLN A 82 18.43 38.08 -6.34
N HIS A 83 17.72 38.83 -5.48
CA HIS A 83 18.30 39.94 -4.70
C HIS A 83 19.41 39.49 -3.72
N GLN A 84 19.54 38.18 -3.46
CA GLN A 84 20.65 37.54 -2.74
C GLN A 84 20.90 36.12 -3.28
N ASP A 85 22.15 35.80 -3.56
CA ASP A 85 22.56 34.46 -3.97
C ASP A 85 22.29 33.44 -2.84
N PRO A 86 21.72 32.25 -3.14
CA PRO A 86 21.66 31.16 -2.18
C PRO A 86 23.08 30.69 -1.83
N GLN A 87 23.22 30.00 -0.69
CA GLN A 87 24.52 29.41 -0.31
C GLN A 87 24.70 28.03 -0.92
N PHE A 88 23.62 27.25 -0.91
CA PHE A 88 23.59 25.88 -1.40
C PHE A 88 22.34 25.66 -2.27
N VAL A 89 22.48 24.75 -3.23
CA VAL A 89 21.39 24.25 -4.06
C VAL A 89 21.30 22.74 -3.87
N VAL A 90 20.11 22.25 -3.57
CA VAL A 90 19.84 20.82 -3.45
C VAL A 90 19.06 20.38 -4.68
N GLU A 91 19.61 19.42 -5.43
CA GLU A 91 18.91 18.76 -6.53
C GLU A 91 18.39 17.41 -6.06
N VAL A 92 17.08 17.21 -6.18
CA VAL A 92 16.39 15.96 -5.85
C VAL A 92 15.75 15.41 -7.11
N SER A 93 16.02 14.15 -7.43
CA SER A 93 15.46 13.48 -8.61
C SER A 93 15.25 12.00 -8.34
N TYR A 94 14.27 11.38 -8.97
CA TYR A 94 14.07 9.94 -8.80
C TYR A 94 15.27 9.12 -9.31
N LYS A 95 15.59 8.05 -8.59
CA LYS A 95 16.56 7.05 -9.08
C LYS A 95 16.00 6.37 -10.33
N PRO A 96 16.85 5.93 -11.27
CA PRO A 96 16.38 5.19 -12.45
C PRO A 96 15.51 3.99 -12.05
N GLY A 97 14.32 3.87 -12.65
CA GLY A 97 13.40 2.75 -12.45
C GLY A 97 12.32 2.98 -11.41
N VAL A 98 12.49 3.99 -10.56
CA VAL A 98 11.47 4.42 -9.61
C VAL A 98 10.31 5.08 -10.36
N THR A 99 9.08 4.82 -9.90
CA THR A 99 7.87 5.42 -10.47
C THR A 99 7.85 6.94 -10.26
N ASP A 100 7.78 7.69 -11.36
CA ASP A 100 7.64 9.15 -11.36
C ASP A 100 6.27 9.55 -11.91
N ASN A 101 5.27 9.68 -11.02
CA ASN A 101 3.90 10.03 -11.40
C ASN A 101 3.82 11.39 -12.12
N THR A 102 4.67 12.33 -11.73
CA THR A 102 4.71 13.69 -12.32
C THR A 102 5.28 13.64 -13.72
N GLY A 103 6.39 12.92 -13.93
CA GLY A 103 6.97 12.66 -15.24
C GLY A 103 6.04 11.85 -16.14
N HIS A 104 5.35 10.85 -15.60
CA HIS A 104 4.36 10.07 -16.34
C HIS A 104 3.21 10.95 -16.83
N SER A 105 2.59 11.73 -15.94
CA SER A 105 1.50 12.66 -16.28
C SER A 105 1.95 13.69 -17.33
N ALA A 106 3.18 14.21 -17.23
CA ALA A 106 3.74 15.12 -18.23
C ALA A 106 3.96 14.43 -19.59
N SER A 107 4.40 13.17 -19.60
CA SER A 107 4.55 12.37 -20.83
C SER A 107 3.19 12.14 -21.50
N GLU A 108 2.15 11.85 -20.72
CA GLU A 108 0.78 11.74 -21.23
C GLU A 108 0.26 13.08 -21.77
N GLY A 109 0.51 14.18 -21.06
CA GLY A 109 0.17 15.54 -21.52
C GLY A 109 0.83 15.87 -22.86
N LEU A 110 2.11 15.56 -23.04
CA LEU A 110 2.80 15.72 -24.32
C LEU A 110 2.21 14.83 -25.43
N LYS A 111 1.80 13.60 -25.10
CA LYS A 111 1.17 12.69 -26.06
C LYS A 111 -0.17 13.22 -26.57
N LEU A 112 -0.95 13.92 -25.74
CA LEU A 112 -2.18 14.61 -26.18
C LEU A 112 -1.91 15.73 -27.20
N LEU A 113 -0.70 16.28 -27.19
CA LEU A 113 -0.21 17.25 -28.17
C LEU A 113 0.50 16.60 -29.36
N GLU A 114 0.37 15.29 -29.52
CA GLU A 114 1.03 14.48 -30.56
C GLU A 114 2.57 14.48 -30.46
N ILE A 115 3.12 14.74 -29.27
CA ILE A 115 4.56 14.75 -29.01
C ILE A 115 4.95 13.45 -28.30
N SER A 116 5.69 12.59 -28.99
CA SER A 116 6.23 11.35 -28.42
C SER A 116 7.53 11.62 -27.65
N ALA A 117 7.42 11.77 -26.34
CA ALA A 117 8.56 11.97 -25.46
C ALA A 117 8.36 11.29 -24.09
N GLU A 118 9.46 10.83 -23.51
CA GLU A 118 9.52 10.41 -22.11
C GLU A 118 9.96 11.59 -21.24
N VAL A 119 9.35 11.74 -20.06
CA VAL A 119 9.66 12.80 -19.12
C VAL A 119 10.05 12.21 -17.76
N ALA A 120 11.15 12.70 -17.20
CA ALA A 120 11.54 12.49 -15.81
C ALA A 120 11.51 13.84 -15.08
N SER A 121 11.08 13.85 -13.83
CA SER A 121 10.88 15.04 -13.03
C SER A 121 11.84 15.08 -11.84
N GLY A 122 12.09 16.29 -11.33
CA GLY A 122 12.88 16.50 -10.14
C GLY A 122 12.75 17.93 -9.63
N LYS A 123 13.38 18.23 -8.50
CA LYS A 123 13.29 19.52 -7.81
C LYS A 123 14.65 20.09 -7.52
N LEU A 124 14.72 21.41 -7.58
CA LEU A 124 15.83 22.20 -7.08
C LEU A 124 15.34 23.03 -5.90
N TYR A 125 16.05 22.93 -4.78
CA TYR A 125 15.81 23.75 -3.60
C TYR A 125 17.00 24.68 -3.40
N PHE A 126 16.73 25.98 -3.36
CA PHE A 126 17.73 27.00 -3.15
C PHE A 126 17.69 27.44 -1.69
N LEU A 127 18.76 27.19 -0.94
CA LEU A 127 18.83 27.41 0.49
C LEU A 127 19.51 28.76 0.79
N HIS A 128 18.81 29.62 1.54
CA HIS A 128 19.32 30.93 1.95
C HIS A 128 19.46 31.02 3.47
N GLY A 129 20.54 31.65 3.93
CA GLY A 129 20.83 31.88 5.34
C GLY A 129 22.31 31.99 5.62
N ASN A 130 22.74 31.46 6.77
CA ASN A 130 24.14 31.27 7.14
C ASN A 130 24.41 29.80 7.46
N LEU A 131 24.20 28.94 6.47
CA LEU A 131 24.39 27.49 6.55
C LEU A 131 25.84 27.12 6.22
N ASN A 132 26.33 26.07 6.86
CA ASN A 132 27.50 25.32 6.40
C ASN A 132 27.08 24.08 5.58
N LEU A 133 28.04 23.40 4.94
CA LEU A 133 27.76 22.23 4.08
C LEU A 133 27.08 21.09 4.85
N GLY A 134 27.51 20.82 6.10
CA GLY A 134 26.91 19.77 6.92
C GLY A 134 25.45 20.07 7.23
N GLU A 135 25.12 21.31 7.59
CA GLU A 135 23.73 21.74 7.81
C GLU A 135 22.88 21.64 6.53
N ALA A 136 23.43 22.05 5.39
CA ALA A 136 22.75 21.91 4.11
C ALA A 136 22.48 20.44 3.74
N GLN A 137 23.44 19.54 4.01
CA GLN A 137 23.26 18.10 3.85
C GLN A 137 22.18 17.57 4.79
N THR A 138 22.19 17.93 6.07
CA THR A 138 21.14 17.49 7.00
C THR A 138 19.76 17.95 6.53
N VAL A 139 19.59 19.20 6.11
CA VAL A 139 18.31 19.68 5.54
C VAL A 139 17.93 18.88 4.29
N ALA A 140 18.88 18.63 3.40
CA ALA A 140 18.64 17.89 2.16
C ALA A 140 18.13 16.47 2.41
N PHE A 141 18.81 15.69 3.24
CA PHE A 141 18.49 14.28 3.47
C PHE A 141 17.34 14.08 4.49
N GLU A 142 17.18 14.98 5.46
CA GLU A 142 16.14 14.83 6.48
C GLU A 142 14.80 15.43 6.09
N LEU A 143 14.78 16.50 5.29
CA LEU A 143 13.54 17.26 5.00
C LEU A 143 13.17 17.34 3.52
N LEU A 144 14.14 17.29 2.59
CA LEU A 144 13.88 17.61 1.18
C LEU A 144 13.81 16.40 0.26
N GLY A 145 14.59 15.35 0.52
CA GLY A 145 14.65 14.15 -0.30
C GLY A 145 14.50 12.86 0.51
N ASN A 146 14.11 11.80 -0.19
CA ASN A 146 14.05 10.44 0.31
C ASN A 146 15.12 9.58 -0.38
N GLU A 147 16.25 9.36 0.31
CA GLU A 147 17.39 8.64 -0.25
C GLU A 147 17.10 7.18 -0.64
N LEU A 148 15.98 6.59 -0.22
CA LEU A 148 15.58 5.25 -0.66
C LEU A 148 15.26 5.26 -2.16
N ILE A 149 14.53 6.28 -2.62
CA ILE A 149 13.94 6.35 -3.96
C ILE A 149 14.46 7.52 -4.82
N GLU A 150 15.12 8.49 -4.21
CA GLU A 150 15.64 9.69 -4.88
C GLU A 150 17.17 9.78 -4.76
N ASN A 151 17.78 10.37 -5.79
CA ASN A 151 19.12 10.93 -5.71
C ASN A 151 19.01 12.34 -5.12
N VAL A 152 19.84 12.64 -4.12
CA VAL A 152 19.92 13.94 -3.48
C VAL A 152 21.35 14.46 -3.62
N PHE A 153 21.51 15.55 -4.36
CA PHE A 153 22.80 16.20 -4.57
C PHE A 153 22.80 17.58 -3.93
N VAL A 154 23.87 17.91 -3.20
CA VAL A 154 24.04 19.22 -2.56
C VAL A 154 25.23 19.91 -3.21
N TYR A 155 24.98 21.08 -3.79
CA TYR A 155 25.98 21.90 -4.47
C TYR A 155 26.15 23.22 -3.73
N SER A 156 27.37 23.75 -3.67
CA SER A 156 27.52 25.19 -3.39
C SER A 156 26.97 26.00 -4.56
N TYR A 157 26.55 27.24 -4.29
CA TYR A 157 26.08 28.15 -5.33
C TYR A 157 27.06 28.28 -6.50
N LYS A 158 28.36 28.42 -6.21
CA LYS A 158 29.37 28.54 -7.26
C LYS A 158 29.44 27.29 -8.12
N GLU A 159 29.48 26.10 -7.53
CA GLU A 159 29.53 24.84 -8.27
C GLU A 159 28.30 24.66 -9.17
N PHE A 160 27.10 24.96 -8.64
CA PHE A 160 25.84 24.78 -9.37
C PHE A 160 25.72 25.70 -10.59
N PHE A 161 26.22 26.93 -10.51
CA PHE A 161 26.14 27.92 -11.61
C PHE A 161 27.37 27.94 -12.52
N HIS A 162 28.47 27.27 -12.16
CA HIS A 162 29.63 27.14 -13.04
C HIS A 162 29.43 26.14 -14.20
N VAL A 163 28.45 25.24 -14.10
CA VAL A 163 28.17 24.20 -15.10
C VAL A 163 26.86 24.54 -15.84
N ASP A 164 26.89 24.52 -17.17
CA ASP A 164 25.65 24.63 -17.97
C ASP A 164 24.88 23.31 -17.93
N ARG A 165 24.01 23.15 -16.93
CA ARG A 165 23.13 21.99 -16.73
C ARG A 165 22.10 21.76 -17.84
N PHE A 166 21.93 22.69 -18.78
CA PHE A 166 21.07 22.51 -19.97
C PHE A 166 21.84 21.89 -21.16
N SER A 167 23.17 21.91 -21.13
CA SER A 167 24.03 21.45 -22.23
C SER A 167 24.17 19.93 -22.27
N GLU A 168 24.45 19.29 -21.14
CA GLU A 168 24.65 17.84 -21.00
C GLU A 168 23.60 17.24 -20.03
N CYS A 169 22.45 16.87 -20.58
CA CYS A 169 21.37 16.24 -19.82
C CYS A 169 21.38 14.72 -20.06
N ILE A 170 21.34 13.94 -18.99
CA ILE A 170 21.24 12.48 -19.05
C ILE A 170 19.86 12.09 -18.54
N PHE A 171 19.09 11.38 -19.37
CA PHE A 171 17.80 10.85 -18.93
C PHE A 171 18.04 9.63 -18.03
N PRO A 172 17.37 9.52 -16.87
CA PRO A 172 17.57 8.41 -15.93
C PRO A 172 16.90 7.14 -16.48
N LYS A 173 17.61 6.41 -17.35
CA LYS A 173 17.16 5.08 -17.84
C LYS A 173 17.79 3.97 -17.03
N VAL A 174 16.97 3.00 -16.66
CA VAL A 174 17.46 1.73 -16.13
C VAL A 174 18.15 0.96 -17.26
N VAL A 175 19.38 0.51 -17.00
CA VAL A 175 20.10 -0.39 -17.91
C VAL A 175 20.45 -1.66 -17.13
N LEU A 176 19.51 -2.60 -17.09
CA LEU A 176 19.78 -3.94 -16.57
C LEU A 176 20.30 -4.84 -17.69
N LYS A 177 21.34 -5.62 -17.39
CA LYS A 177 21.74 -6.75 -18.23
C LYS A 177 20.87 -7.94 -17.83
N ALA A 178 19.85 -8.24 -18.62
CA ALA A 178 18.93 -9.33 -18.33
C ALA A 178 19.66 -10.68 -18.32
N LYS A 179 19.54 -11.43 -17.22
CA LYS A 179 19.74 -12.88 -17.23
C LYS A 179 18.34 -13.50 -17.36
N LEU A 180 17.95 -13.79 -18.59
CA LEU A 180 16.59 -14.26 -18.90
C LEU A 180 16.38 -15.74 -18.58
N GLU A 181 17.47 -16.49 -18.37
CA GLU A 181 17.38 -17.90 -17.95
C GLU A 181 17.29 -17.99 -16.42
N PRO A 182 16.29 -18.72 -15.90
CA PRO A 182 16.13 -18.91 -14.47
C PRO A 182 17.33 -19.65 -13.87
N GLU A 183 17.70 -19.28 -12.64
CA GLU A 183 18.72 -20.00 -11.89
C GLU A 183 18.16 -21.31 -11.32
N THR A 184 18.94 -22.40 -11.34
CA THR A 184 18.59 -23.64 -10.64
C THR A 184 19.12 -23.62 -9.20
N ILE A 185 18.26 -23.82 -8.21
CA ILE A 185 18.61 -23.77 -6.78
C ILE A 185 18.75 -25.17 -6.21
N THR A 186 19.98 -25.65 -6.05
CA THR A 186 20.23 -27.01 -5.54
C THR A 186 19.89 -27.12 -4.05
N LEU A 187 18.93 -27.97 -3.68
CA LEU A 187 18.52 -28.23 -2.29
C LEU A 187 19.13 -29.51 -1.69
N ASN A 188 19.97 -30.24 -2.44
CA ASN A 188 20.76 -31.36 -1.89
C ASN A 188 21.98 -30.85 -1.12
N VAL A 189 21.69 -30.15 -0.03
CA VAL A 189 22.65 -29.52 0.86
C VAL A 189 22.29 -29.86 2.31
N THR A 190 23.15 -29.48 3.25
CA THR A 190 22.92 -29.63 4.69
C THR A 190 21.82 -28.68 5.19
N ASN A 191 21.26 -28.95 6.37
CA ASN A 191 20.24 -28.08 6.97
C ASN A 191 20.73 -26.64 7.18
N ALA A 192 21.99 -26.46 7.61
CA ALA A 192 22.58 -25.13 7.78
C ALA A 192 22.68 -24.38 6.43
N GLU A 193 22.96 -25.09 5.34
CA GLU A 193 22.98 -24.50 4.00
C GLU A 193 21.56 -24.20 3.48
N LEU A 194 20.53 -24.98 3.85
CA LEU A 194 19.13 -24.63 3.53
C LEU A 194 18.69 -23.34 4.23
N GLU A 195 19.03 -23.18 5.50
CA GLU A 195 18.78 -21.94 6.25
C GLU A 195 19.51 -20.76 5.61
N GLN A 196 20.76 -20.96 5.19
CA GLN A 196 21.53 -19.93 4.50
C GLN A 196 20.91 -19.55 3.15
N ILE A 197 20.43 -20.52 2.36
CA ILE A 197 19.70 -20.24 1.10
C ILE A 197 18.47 -19.38 1.36
N SER A 198 17.69 -19.70 2.41
CA SER A 198 16.51 -18.93 2.80
C SER A 198 16.86 -17.50 3.19
N LEU A 199 17.94 -17.32 3.97
CA LEU A 199 18.42 -16.02 4.42
C LEU A 199 18.96 -15.17 3.26
N ASP A 200 19.88 -15.71 2.45
CA ASP A 200 20.56 -15.00 1.37
C ASP A 200 19.59 -14.50 0.29
N ARG A 201 18.47 -15.22 0.11
CA ARG A 201 17.43 -14.91 -0.86
C ARG A 201 16.20 -14.25 -0.26
N CYS A 202 16.21 -13.91 1.03
CA CYS A 202 15.08 -13.27 1.71
C CYS A 202 13.75 -14.03 1.56
N LEU A 203 13.80 -15.37 1.56
CA LEU A 203 12.62 -16.23 1.35
C LEU A 203 11.72 -16.28 2.59
N ALA A 204 12.25 -15.97 3.77
CA ALA A 204 11.55 -16.09 5.06
C ALA A 204 10.94 -17.48 5.31
N LEU A 205 11.55 -18.53 4.72
CA LEU A 205 11.18 -19.93 4.92
C LEU A 205 11.97 -20.50 6.09
N THR A 206 11.26 -21.16 7.01
CA THR A 206 11.84 -21.93 8.11
C THR A 206 12.53 -23.19 7.60
N LEU A 207 13.39 -23.79 8.43
CA LEU A 207 14.05 -25.04 8.09
C LEU A 207 13.06 -26.18 7.79
N ASP A 208 11.94 -26.26 8.52
CA ASP A 208 10.92 -27.27 8.29
C ASP A 208 10.25 -27.09 6.92
N GLU A 209 9.91 -25.85 6.55
CA GLU A 209 9.36 -25.52 5.23
C GLU A 209 10.37 -25.83 4.10
N MET A 210 11.63 -25.46 4.27
CA MET A 210 12.70 -25.77 3.31
C MET A 210 12.89 -27.28 3.13
N ASN A 211 12.78 -28.07 4.19
CA ASN A 211 12.84 -29.53 4.11
C ASN A 211 11.64 -30.12 3.37
N VAL A 212 10.42 -29.58 3.56
CA VAL A 212 9.24 -30.01 2.80
C VAL A 212 9.45 -29.74 1.31
N ILE A 213 9.95 -28.56 0.94
CA ILE A 213 10.28 -28.22 -0.45
C ILE A 213 11.33 -29.17 -1.01
N LYS A 214 12.43 -29.40 -0.28
CA LYS A 214 13.47 -30.36 -0.67
C LYS A 214 12.88 -31.74 -0.96
N ASN A 215 12.08 -32.28 -0.03
CA ASN A 215 11.47 -33.60 -0.17
C ASN A 215 10.53 -33.70 -1.38
N TYR A 216 9.83 -32.60 -1.74
CA TYR A 216 9.00 -32.55 -2.93
C TYR A 216 9.83 -32.70 -4.21
N PHE A 217 10.92 -31.94 -4.35
CA PHE A 217 11.80 -32.01 -5.53
C PHE A 217 12.66 -33.27 -5.59
N GLU A 218 12.82 -34.00 -4.49
CA GLU A 218 13.45 -35.32 -4.45
C GLU A 218 12.52 -36.46 -4.88
N ASN A 219 11.22 -36.22 -4.99
CA ASN A 219 10.24 -37.23 -5.36
C ASN A 219 10.47 -37.74 -6.80
N GLU A 220 10.55 -39.06 -6.99
CA GLU A 220 10.84 -39.67 -8.29
C GLU A 220 9.83 -39.29 -9.40
N GLU A 221 8.55 -39.13 -9.07
CA GLU A 221 7.51 -38.74 -10.04
C GLU A 221 7.68 -37.28 -10.46
N VAL A 222 8.00 -36.40 -9.51
CA VAL A 222 8.33 -34.99 -9.78
C VAL A 222 9.56 -34.90 -10.69
N ILE A 223 10.62 -35.66 -10.38
CA ILE A 223 11.84 -35.71 -11.20
C ILE A 223 11.57 -36.20 -12.63
N LYS A 224 10.79 -37.28 -12.78
CA LYS A 224 10.41 -37.82 -14.10
C LYS A 224 9.67 -36.76 -14.91
N LYS A 225 8.66 -36.11 -14.31
CA LYS A 225 7.87 -35.08 -14.98
C LYS A 225 8.75 -33.91 -15.43
N ARG A 226 9.55 -33.35 -14.52
CA ARG A 226 10.45 -32.22 -14.81
C ARG A 226 11.41 -32.53 -15.95
N THR A 227 11.97 -33.74 -15.96
CA THR A 227 12.85 -34.22 -17.04
C THR A 227 12.12 -34.23 -18.39
N THR A 228 10.85 -34.66 -18.45
CA THR A 228 10.06 -34.63 -19.70
C THR A 228 9.76 -33.22 -20.21
N GLN A 229 9.76 -32.22 -19.32
CA GLN A 229 9.50 -30.82 -19.62
C GLN A 229 10.79 -30.01 -19.86
N ASN A 230 11.96 -30.65 -19.84
CA ASN A 230 13.28 -30.00 -19.88
C ASN A 230 13.50 -29.01 -18.72
N LEU A 231 12.87 -29.22 -17.56
CA LEU A 231 13.15 -28.47 -16.34
C LEU A 231 14.30 -29.14 -15.55
N PRO A 232 15.10 -28.36 -14.81
CA PRO A 232 16.11 -28.91 -13.91
C PRO A 232 15.45 -29.75 -12.81
N ILE A 233 16.19 -30.73 -12.26
CA ILE A 233 15.72 -31.58 -11.16
C ILE A 233 15.32 -30.72 -9.95
N TRP A 234 16.19 -29.81 -9.55
CA TRP A 234 15.98 -28.86 -8.46
C TRP A 234 15.12 -27.68 -8.91
N PRO A 235 14.47 -26.96 -7.97
CA PRO A 235 13.62 -25.83 -8.31
C PRO A 235 14.38 -24.75 -9.05
N THR A 236 13.69 -24.03 -9.93
CA THR A 236 14.18 -22.74 -10.40
C THR A 236 14.01 -21.67 -9.31
N ASP A 237 14.73 -20.55 -9.44
CA ASP A 237 14.50 -19.34 -8.64
C ASP A 237 13.03 -18.90 -8.71
N VAL A 238 12.40 -18.92 -9.89
CA VAL A 238 10.97 -18.62 -10.06
C VAL A 238 10.11 -19.53 -9.18
N GLU A 239 10.34 -20.84 -9.18
CA GLU A 239 9.55 -21.80 -8.39
C GLU A 239 9.72 -21.59 -6.89
N LEU A 240 10.97 -21.40 -6.45
CA LEU A 240 11.28 -21.22 -5.04
C LEU A 240 10.73 -19.90 -4.50
N GLU A 241 10.80 -18.82 -5.29
CA GLU A 241 10.23 -17.52 -4.94
C GLU A 241 8.70 -17.56 -4.89
N VAL A 242 8.04 -18.21 -5.86
CA VAL A 242 6.57 -18.40 -5.84
C VAL A 242 6.14 -19.17 -4.58
N LEU A 243 6.86 -20.23 -4.21
CA LEU A 243 6.60 -20.97 -2.97
C LEU A 243 6.81 -20.09 -1.73
N ALA A 244 7.91 -19.34 -1.67
CA ALA A 244 8.23 -18.46 -0.54
C ALA A 244 7.16 -17.37 -0.34
N GLN A 245 6.74 -16.69 -1.40
CA GLN A 245 5.67 -15.69 -1.32
C GLN A 245 4.34 -16.33 -0.90
N THR A 246 3.99 -17.47 -1.51
CA THR A 246 2.73 -18.18 -1.22
C THR A 246 2.69 -18.72 0.22
N TRP A 247 3.83 -19.12 0.80
CA TRP A 247 3.92 -19.70 2.16
C TRP A 247 4.31 -18.68 3.23
N SER A 248 4.42 -17.39 2.87
CA SER A 248 4.70 -16.31 3.82
C SER A 248 3.58 -16.15 4.87
N GLU A 249 3.91 -15.53 6.01
CA GLU A 249 2.90 -15.22 7.04
C GLU A 249 1.83 -14.29 6.49
N HIS A 250 2.23 -13.34 5.64
CA HIS A 250 1.32 -12.39 5.01
C HIS A 250 0.26 -13.08 4.14
N CYS A 251 0.61 -14.14 3.39
CA CYS A 251 -0.30 -14.82 2.46
C CYS A 251 -1.09 -15.98 3.09
N LYS A 252 -0.46 -16.79 3.97
CA LYS A 252 -1.12 -17.98 4.56
C LYS A 252 -1.65 -17.76 5.95
N HIS A 253 -1.31 -16.63 6.60
CA HIS A 253 -1.69 -16.31 7.97
C HIS A 253 -1.39 -17.48 8.92
N LYS A 254 -0.13 -17.95 8.95
CA LYS A 254 0.27 -19.20 9.62
C LYS A 254 -0.03 -19.13 11.12
N ILE A 255 0.10 -17.96 11.74
CA ILE A 255 -0.26 -17.74 13.14
C ILE A 255 -1.77 -17.92 13.35
N PHE A 256 -2.61 -17.35 12.47
CA PHE A 256 -4.06 -17.52 12.54
C PHE A 256 -4.52 -18.96 12.25
N ALA A 257 -3.75 -19.71 11.47
CA ALA A 257 -3.98 -21.12 11.17
C ALA A 257 -3.29 -22.08 12.17
N ALA A 258 -2.47 -21.57 13.09
CA ALA A 258 -1.66 -22.37 13.99
C ALA A 258 -2.51 -23.17 14.98
N LYS A 259 -2.00 -24.34 15.36
CA LYS A 259 -2.53 -25.09 16.50
C LYS A 259 -1.97 -24.51 17.78
N ILE A 260 -2.82 -24.01 18.66
CA ILE A 260 -2.43 -23.29 19.88
C ILE A 260 -2.84 -24.07 21.11
N ASN A 261 -1.86 -24.45 21.92
CA ASN A 261 -2.08 -24.93 23.29
C ASN A 261 -2.11 -23.72 24.23
N TYR A 262 -3.31 -23.27 24.58
CA TYR A 262 -3.51 -22.12 25.46
C TYR A 262 -3.70 -22.54 26.91
N SER A 263 -3.04 -21.83 27.81
CA SER A 263 -3.17 -21.97 29.26
C SER A 263 -3.23 -20.61 29.93
N GLU A 264 -3.80 -20.56 31.12
CA GLU A 264 -3.83 -19.33 31.92
C GLU A 264 -3.79 -19.61 33.41
N GLU A 265 -3.18 -18.69 34.15
CA GLU A 265 -3.13 -18.75 35.61
C GLU A 265 -4.48 -18.40 36.25
N ASN A 266 -4.65 -18.78 37.51
CA ASN A 266 -5.86 -18.43 38.26
C ASN A 266 -5.70 -17.04 38.88
N ILE A 267 -6.15 -16.01 38.16
CA ILE A 267 -5.94 -14.62 38.54
C ILE A 267 -7.22 -14.03 39.10
N LYS A 268 -7.15 -13.58 40.35
CA LYS A 268 -8.32 -13.02 41.06
C LYS A 268 -8.80 -11.74 40.37
N GLY A 269 -10.09 -11.69 40.05
CA GLY A 269 -10.73 -10.51 39.45
C GLY A 269 -10.82 -10.54 37.93
N TYR A 270 -10.29 -11.59 37.28
CA TYR A 270 -10.32 -11.75 35.83
C TYR A 270 -11.19 -12.94 35.41
N LYS A 271 -11.76 -12.86 34.20
CA LYS A 271 -12.57 -13.93 33.62
C LYS A 271 -11.66 -15.06 33.15
N ARG A 272 -11.90 -16.26 33.68
CA ARG A 272 -11.14 -17.47 33.32
C ARG A 272 -11.72 -18.14 32.06
N LEU A 273 -10.92 -18.31 31.02
CA LEU A 273 -11.17 -19.14 29.84
C LEU A 273 -10.75 -20.61 30.04
N GLY A 274 -9.81 -20.90 30.94
CA GLY A 274 -9.27 -22.24 31.20
C GLY A 274 -8.26 -22.71 30.15
N GLN A 275 -7.86 -23.98 30.24
CA GLN A 275 -6.97 -24.59 29.25
C GLN A 275 -7.74 -24.88 27.96
N GLN A 276 -7.20 -24.46 26.81
CA GLN A 276 -7.84 -24.59 25.51
C GLN A 276 -6.86 -25.18 24.50
N ASN A 277 -7.36 -26.06 23.63
CA ASN A 277 -6.65 -26.52 22.44
C ASN A 277 -7.36 -25.91 21.23
N ILE A 278 -6.74 -24.92 20.61
CA ILE A 278 -7.29 -24.18 19.49
C ILE A 278 -6.67 -24.76 18.21
N GLY A 279 -7.50 -25.19 17.27
CA GLY A 279 -7.06 -25.77 15.98
C GLY A 279 -6.74 -24.72 14.91
N GLY A 280 -7.02 -23.44 15.19
CA GLY A 280 -6.68 -22.26 14.39
C GLY A 280 -7.56 -21.08 14.83
N LEU A 281 -6.98 -19.92 15.16
CA LEU A 281 -7.71 -18.72 15.60
C LEU A 281 -8.79 -18.32 14.60
N TYR A 282 -8.44 -18.27 13.31
CA TYR A 282 -9.37 -17.87 12.26
C TYR A 282 -10.55 -18.84 12.13
N LYS A 283 -10.27 -20.13 12.04
CA LYS A 283 -11.30 -21.16 11.86
C LYS A 283 -12.20 -21.27 13.10
N ASP A 284 -11.59 -21.38 14.28
CA ASP A 284 -12.29 -21.77 15.49
C ASP A 284 -12.94 -20.58 16.21
N LEU A 285 -12.34 -19.39 16.16
CA LEU A 285 -12.80 -18.24 16.94
C LEU A 285 -13.48 -17.16 16.09
N ILE A 286 -13.10 -16.98 14.82
CA ILE A 286 -13.68 -15.95 13.94
C ILE A 286 -14.78 -16.54 13.07
N LYS A 287 -14.43 -17.51 12.20
CA LYS A 287 -15.35 -18.11 11.23
C LYS A 287 -16.48 -18.88 11.91
N ASN A 288 -16.17 -19.71 12.91
CA ASN A 288 -17.18 -20.45 13.65
C ASN A 288 -18.09 -19.54 14.49
N SER A 289 -17.57 -18.48 15.10
CA SER A 289 -18.40 -17.51 15.83
C SER A 289 -19.37 -16.80 14.89
N THR A 290 -18.89 -16.38 13.71
CA THR A 290 -19.74 -15.76 12.68
C THR A 290 -20.84 -16.70 12.22
N LYS A 291 -20.51 -17.96 11.89
CA LYS A 291 -21.50 -18.99 11.51
C LYS A 291 -22.51 -19.30 12.61
N ARG A 292 -22.05 -19.27 13.87
CA ARG A 292 -22.95 -19.45 15.03
C ARG A 292 -23.93 -18.30 15.13
N ILE A 293 -23.46 -17.06 15.05
CA ILE A 293 -24.31 -15.85 15.10
C ILE A 293 -25.31 -15.84 13.94
N GLU A 294 -24.83 -16.10 12.73
CA GLU A 294 -25.65 -16.22 11.51
C GLU A 294 -26.81 -17.19 11.72
N LYS A 295 -26.50 -18.40 12.22
CA LYS A 295 -27.50 -19.44 12.46
C LYS A 295 -28.44 -19.13 13.62
N GLU A 296 -27.91 -18.63 14.74
CA GLU A 296 -28.69 -18.36 15.96
C GLU A 296 -29.63 -17.16 15.78
N GLN A 297 -29.22 -16.16 15.00
CA GLN A 297 -30.01 -14.96 14.74
C GLN A 297 -30.75 -14.98 13.40
N GLY A 298 -30.59 -16.04 12.59
CA GLY A 298 -31.25 -16.20 11.31
C GLY A 298 -30.89 -15.10 10.30
N LYS A 299 -29.62 -14.70 10.25
CA LYS A 299 -29.14 -13.67 9.32
C LYS A 299 -29.00 -14.28 7.92
N ASP A 300 -29.74 -13.78 6.94
CA ASP A 300 -29.72 -14.22 5.55
C ASP A 300 -29.04 -13.21 4.59
N TRP A 301 -28.47 -12.14 5.16
CA TRP A 301 -27.80 -11.06 4.46
C TRP A 301 -26.27 -11.19 4.45
N LEU A 302 -25.67 -12.22 5.05
CA LEU A 302 -24.24 -12.51 4.91
C LEU A 302 -24.02 -13.24 3.58
N ILE A 303 -23.58 -12.54 2.54
CA ILE A 303 -23.55 -13.07 1.17
C ILE A 303 -22.24 -13.79 0.86
N SER A 304 -21.12 -13.15 1.17
CA SER A 304 -19.80 -13.76 1.05
C SER A 304 -18.94 -13.26 2.19
N VAL A 305 -18.62 -14.13 3.13
CA VAL A 305 -17.74 -13.82 4.25
C VAL A 305 -16.67 -14.90 4.25
N PHE A 306 -15.39 -14.51 4.29
CA PHE A 306 -14.22 -15.41 4.35
C PHE A 306 -13.83 -16.14 3.05
N SER A 307 -14.26 -15.66 1.88
CA SER A 307 -14.01 -16.34 0.59
C SER A 307 -13.69 -15.41 -0.58
N ASP A 308 -13.58 -14.12 -0.35
CA ASP A 308 -13.34 -13.09 -1.37
C ASP A 308 -12.40 -12.01 -0.77
N ASN A 309 -11.94 -11.07 -1.59
CA ASN A 309 -11.05 -9.97 -1.19
C ASN A 309 -11.63 -9.11 -0.06
N ALA A 310 -12.96 -9.02 0.01
CA ALA A 310 -13.70 -8.26 1.02
C ALA A 310 -14.95 -9.02 1.48
N GLY A 311 -15.49 -8.67 2.64
CA GLY A 311 -16.77 -9.21 3.11
C GLY A 311 -17.96 -8.55 2.39
N ILE A 312 -18.88 -9.35 1.87
CA ILE A 312 -20.10 -8.91 1.16
C ILE A 312 -21.33 -9.15 2.04
N VAL A 313 -22.07 -8.08 2.29
CA VAL A 313 -23.32 -8.08 3.06
C VAL A 313 -24.45 -7.48 2.23
N ARG A 314 -25.61 -8.11 2.22
CA ARG A 314 -26.79 -7.56 1.55
C ARG A 314 -27.31 -6.38 2.35
N PHE A 315 -27.44 -5.25 1.68
CA PHE A 315 -27.94 -4.04 2.32
C PHE A 315 -29.43 -3.83 2.07
N ASP A 316 -29.86 -3.86 0.81
CA ASP A 316 -31.26 -3.71 0.41
C ASP A 316 -31.64 -4.67 -0.73
N ASN A 317 -32.69 -4.37 -1.51
CA ASN A 317 -33.14 -5.23 -2.61
C ASN A 317 -32.34 -5.05 -3.92
N SER A 318 -31.44 -4.08 -3.97
CA SER A 318 -30.76 -3.62 -5.18
C SER A 318 -29.24 -3.77 -5.11
N ILE A 319 -28.67 -3.53 -3.93
CA ILE A 319 -27.22 -3.57 -3.72
C ILE A 319 -26.83 -4.42 -2.52
N ASP A 320 -25.59 -4.91 -2.60
CA ASP A 320 -24.81 -5.42 -1.49
C ASP A 320 -23.70 -4.40 -1.17
N LEU A 321 -23.22 -4.38 0.08
CA LEU A 321 -22.05 -3.61 0.49
C LEU A 321 -20.86 -4.54 0.69
N CYS A 322 -19.71 -4.08 0.25
CA CYS A 322 -18.42 -4.72 0.45
C CYS A 322 -17.60 -3.90 1.44
N ILE A 323 -16.94 -4.54 2.40
CA ILE A 323 -16.07 -3.84 3.35
C ILE A 323 -14.74 -4.58 3.53
N LYS A 324 -13.66 -3.81 3.50
CA LYS A 324 -12.30 -4.27 3.73
C LYS A 324 -11.52 -3.20 4.49
N VAL A 325 -10.67 -3.64 5.40
CA VAL A 325 -9.67 -2.82 6.07
C VAL A 325 -8.38 -3.63 6.06
N GLU A 326 -7.27 -2.97 5.75
CA GLU A 326 -5.92 -3.53 5.73
C GLU A 326 -4.98 -2.72 6.61
N THR A 327 -3.75 -3.23 6.76
CA THR A 327 -2.68 -2.54 7.48
C THR A 327 -1.45 -2.37 6.59
N HIS A 328 -0.74 -1.26 6.77
CA HIS A 328 0.49 -1.00 6.02
C HIS A 328 1.63 -0.52 6.93
N ASN A 329 1.83 -1.24 8.03
CA ASN A 329 2.64 -0.83 9.19
C ASN A 329 4.14 -0.71 8.88
N SER A 330 4.77 -1.80 8.40
CA SER A 330 6.23 -1.83 8.16
C SER A 330 6.65 -0.86 7.05
N PRO A 331 5.96 -0.80 5.88
CA PRO A 331 6.33 0.13 4.85
C PRO A 331 6.13 1.59 5.29
N SER A 332 5.06 1.88 6.05
CA SER A 332 4.83 3.23 6.61
C SER A 332 5.84 3.63 7.70
N ALA A 333 6.53 2.67 8.32
CA ALA A 333 7.63 2.96 9.24
C ALA A 333 8.89 3.43 8.49
N LEU A 334 9.15 2.83 7.31
CA LEU A 334 10.32 3.09 6.47
C LEU A 334 10.13 4.30 5.55
N ASP A 335 9.05 4.30 4.76
CA ASP A 335 8.59 5.41 3.94
C ASP A 335 7.14 5.75 4.30
N PRO A 336 6.94 6.68 5.26
CA PRO A 336 5.61 7.05 5.74
C PRO A 336 4.63 7.46 4.65
N TYR A 337 5.08 8.22 3.64
CA TYR A 337 4.21 8.68 2.57
C TYR A 337 3.91 7.55 1.57
N GLY A 338 4.95 6.91 1.03
CA GLY A 338 4.80 5.85 0.04
C GLY A 338 4.01 4.66 0.61
N GLY A 339 4.36 4.21 1.82
CA GLY A 339 3.69 3.11 2.50
C GLY A 339 2.23 3.38 2.78
N ALA A 340 1.85 4.57 3.24
CA ALA A 340 0.44 4.88 3.50
C ALA A 340 -0.37 5.03 2.22
N LEU A 341 0.23 5.63 1.18
CA LEU A 341 -0.38 5.78 -0.15
C LEU A 341 -0.69 4.41 -0.76
N THR A 342 0.26 3.48 -0.77
CA THR A 342 0.02 2.14 -1.31
C THR A 342 -0.96 1.34 -0.46
N GLY A 343 -0.98 1.56 0.86
CA GLY A 343 -2.00 0.96 1.74
C GLY A 343 -3.42 1.33 1.31
N ILE A 344 -3.74 2.63 1.21
CA ILE A 344 -5.11 3.06 0.86
C ILE A 344 -5.49 2.66 -0.57
N LEU A 345 -4.53 2.71 -1.50
CA LEU A 345 -4.76 2.26 -2.88
C LEU A 345 -4.92 0.74 -2.95
N GLY A 346 -4.22 -0.04 -2.12
CA GLY A 346 -4.36 -1.49 -2.02
C GLY A 346 -5.78 -1.89 -1.63
N VAL A 347 -6.28 -1.35 -0.52
CA VAL A 347 -7.64 -1.66 -0.05
C VAL A 347 -8.74 -1.17 -1.01
N ASN A 348 -8.51 -0.09 -1.76
CA ASN A 348 -9.42 0.28 -2.86
C ASN A 348 -9.46 -0.81 -3.95
N ARG A 349 -8.33 -1.46 -4.25
CA ARG A 349 -8.29 -2.56 -5.22
C ARG A 349 -8.95 -3.83 -4.70
N ASP A 350 -8.87 -4.12 -3.41
CA ASP A 350 -9.63 -5.24 -2.82
C ASP A 350 -11.13 -5.08 -3.07
N ILE A 351 -11.66 -3.87 -2.89
CA ILE A 351 -13.06 -3.57 -3.19
C ILE A 351 -13.36 -3.72 -4.68
N LEU A 352 -12.45 -3.30 -5.57
CA LEU A 352 -12.57 -3.52 -7.01
C LEU A 352 -12.43 -5.01 -7.40
N GLY A 353 -11.72 -5.82 -6.61
CA GLY A 353 -11.57 -7.25 -6.79
C GLY A 353 -12.70 -8.07 -6.16
N CYS A 354 -13.50 -7.48 -5.30
CA CYS A 354 -14.58 -8.15 -4.58
C CYS A 354 -15.77 -8.46 -5.49
N GLY A 355 -16.21 -9.72 -5.51
CA GLY A 355 -17.18 -10.21 -6.49
C GLY A 355 -16.69 -9.99 -7.93
N LEU A 356 -17.59 -9.57 -8.80
CA LEU A 356 -17.24 -9.09 -10.14
C LEU A 356 -16.89 -7.60 -10.14
N GLY A 357 -16.49 -7.04 -9.00
CA GLY A 357 -15.99 -5.67 -8.82
C GLY A 357 -17.03 -4.73 -8.22
N ALA A 358 -16.78 -4.30 -6.97
CA ALA A 358 -17.59 -3.30 -6.28
C ALA A 358 -17.04 -1.89 -6.52
N ARG A 359 -17.92 -0.89 -6.53
CA ARG A 359 -17.51 0.52 -6.65
C ARG A 359 -17.08 1.03 -5.26
N PRO A 360 -15.85 1.51 -5.06
CA PRO A 360 -15.47 2.20 -3.83
C PRO A 360 -16.30 3.47 -3.60
N ILE A 361 -16.95 3.59 -2.44
CA ILE A 361 -17.86 4.71 -2.12
C ILE A 361 -17.42 5.51 -0.89
N ALA A 362 -16.59 4.92 -0.02
CA ALA A 362 -16.09 5.61 1.17
C ALA A 362 -14.82 4.96 1.71
N ASN A 363 -13.89 5.78 2.17
CA ASN A 363 -12.68 5.38 2.86
C ASN A 363 -12.76 5.65 4.35
N MET A 364 -11.92 4.95 5.12
CA MET A 364 -11.65 5.20 6.52
C MET A 364 -10.18 4.96 6.87
N ASP A 365 -9.73 5.56 7.96
CA ASP A 365 -8.36 5.38 8.45
C ASP A 365 -8.27 5.37 9.98
N VAL A 366 -7.48 4.45 10.53
CA VAL A 366 -7.16 4.45 11.96
C VAL A 366 -5.66 4.44 12.10
N PHE A 367 -5.11 5.38 12.86
CA PHE A 367 -3.67 5.52 13.04
C PHE A 367 -3.27 5.41 14.50
N CYS A 368 -2.24 4.61 14.78
CA CYS A 368 -1.57 4.55 16.06
C CYS A 368 -0.13 5.02 15.92
N PHE A 369 0.22 6.13 16.58
CA PHE A 369 1.53 6.77 16.49
C PHE A 369 2.13 7.04 17.87
N ALA A 370 3.45 7.26 17.91
CA ALA A 370 4.03 7.97 19.03
C ALA A 370 3.61 9.45 19.02
N PRO A 371 3.53 10.12 20.20
CA PRO A 371 3.27 11.54 20.24
C PRO A 371 4.24 12.34 19.34
N PRO A 372 3.78 13.26 18.47
CA PRO A 372 4.65 13.97 17.54
C PRO A 372 5.77 14.77 18.19
N ALA A 373 5.54 15.25 19.42
CA ALA A 373 6.51 16.00 20.21
C ALA A 373 7.45 15.12 21.05
N LEU A 374 7.38 13.78 20.93
CA LEU A 374 8.16 12.87 21.78
C LEU A 374 9.67 13.11 21.63
N ALA A 375 10.15 13.26 20.39
CA ALA A 375 11.56 13.53 20.09
C ALA A 375 12.07 14.82 20.77
N GLU A 376 11.25 15.88 20.77
CA GLU A 376 11.54 17.16 21.42
C GLU A 376 11.61 17.02 22.95
N GLN A 377 10.81 16.10 23.53
CA GLN A 377 10.72 15.88 24.97
C GLN A 377 11.89 15.05 25.52
N ILE A 378 12.26 13.97 24.83
CA ILE A 378 13.23 13.00 25.36
C ILE A 378 14.61 13.09 24.68
N GLY A 379 14.73 13.87 23.60
CA GLY A 379 15.92 13.92 22.76
C GLY A 379 16.00 12.77 21.76
N ARG A 380 16.45 13.08 20.53
CA ARG A 380 16.52 12.14 19.39
C ARG A 380 17.27 10.85 19.71
N ASP A 381 18.41 10.96 20.39
CA ASP A 381 19.28 9.82 20.72
C ASP A 381 18.64 8.81 21.69
N ASN A 382 17.48 9.13 22.27
CA ASN A 382 16.73 8.22 23.13
C ASN A 382 15.60 7.50 22.41
N LEU A 383 15.28 7.82 21.14
CA LEU A 383 14.27 7.11 20.36
C LEU A 383 14.75 5.70 19.96
N PRO A 384 13.83 4.75 19.71
CA PRO A 384 14.17 3.45 19.14
C PRO A 384 14.89 3.62 17.79
N VAL A 385 15.88 2.76 17.53
CA VAL A 385 16.61 2.73 16.26
C VAL A 385 15.70 2.13 15.18
N GLY A 386 15.75 2.69 13.96
CA GLY A 386 15.05 2.18 12.79
C GLY A 386 14.01 3.16 12.22
N PRO A 387 12.86 3.36 12.89
CA PRO A 387 11.80 4.24 12.39
C PRO A 387 12.22 5.72 12.34
N LYS A 388 11.60 6.47 11.42
CA LYS A 388 11.73 7.93 11.37
C LYS A 388 11.09 8.59 12.61
N GLU A 389 11.40 9.86 12.84
CA GLU A 389 10.81 10.61 13.97
C GLU A 389 9.27 10.58 13.97
N PRO A 390 8.61 10.49 15.14
CA PRO A 390 7.15 10.34 15.23
C PRO A 390 6.34 11.38 14.44
N ARG A 391 6.77 12.64 14.44
CA ARG A 391 6.11 13.70 13.65
C ARG A 391 6.22 13.47 12.15
N ARG A 392 7.38 13.03 11.66
CA ARG A 392 7.62 12.73 10.24
C ARG A 392 6.80 11.53 9.79
N ILE A 393 6.66 10.51 10.65
CA ILE A 393 5.76 9.37 10.38
C ILE A 393 4.31 9.87 10.25
N LEU A 394 3.80 10.62 11.22
CA LEU A 394 2.42 11.13 11.18
C LEU A 394 2.16 11.96 9.92
N GLU A 395 3.00 12.96 9.65
CA GLU A 395 2.82 13.88 8.52
C GLU A 395 2.86 13.15 7.18
N GLY A 396 3.80 12.21 7.01
CA GLY A 396 3.92 11.42 5.79
C GLY A 396 2.76 10.45 5.61
N VAL A 397 2.38 9.69 6.64
CA VAL A 397 1.25 8.75 6.58
C VAL A 397 -0.06 9.47 6.27
N HIS A 398 -0.34 10.57 6.99
CA HIS A 398 -1.55 11.37 6.77
C HIS A 398 -1.62 11.89 5.33
N LEU A 399 -0.51 12.44 4.82
CA LEU A 399 -0.45 12.94 3.44
C LEU A 399 -0.59 11.81 2.40
N GLY A 400 -0.02 10.64 2.65
CA GLY A 400 -0.14 9.48 1.75
C GLY A 400 -1.60 9.00 1.63
N VAL A 401 -2.31 8.87 2.75
CA VAL A 401 -3.74 8.52 2.75
C VAL A 401 -4.59 9.62 2.11
N GLU A 402 -4.31 10.89 2.41
CA GLU A 402 -4.99 12.03 1.80
C GLU A 402 -4.86 12.02 0.28
N ASP A 403 -3.64 11.93 -0.23
CA ASP A 403 -3.38 11.94 -1.66
C ASP A 403 -4.01 10.74 -2.35
N GLY A 404 -3.96 9.55 -1.74
CA GLY A 404 -4.60 8.35 -2.27
C GLY A 404 -6.12 8.48 -2.38
N GLY A 405 -6.80 8.86 -1.29
CA GLY A 405 -8.25 9.03 -1.27
C GLY A 405 -8.75 10.16 -2.19
N ASN A 406 -8.15 11.35 -2.05
CA ASN A 406 -8.57 12.54 -2.79
C ASN A 406 -8.38 12.36 -4.30
N LYS A 407 -7.21 11.86 -4.73
CA LYS A 407 -6.91 11.71 -6.17
C LYS A 407 -7.64 10.52 -6.80
N SER A 408 -7.96 9.48 -6.03
CA SER A 408 -8.85 8.40 -6.49
C SER A 408 -10.33 8.80 -6.51
N GLY A 409 -10.70 9.94 -5.91
CA GLY A 409 -12.07 10.44 -5.88
C GLY A 409 -12.99 9.61 -4.98
N ILE A 410 -12.47 9.16 -3.82
CA ILE A 410 -13.21 8.39 -2.82
C ILE A 410 -13.16 9.17 -1.50
N PRO A 411 -14.32 9.54 -0.91
CA PRO A 411 -14.33 10.38 0.28
C PRO A 411 -13.89 9.60 1.51
N THR A 412 -13.05 10.19 2.37
CA THR A 412 -12.70 9.59 3.67
C THR A 412 -13.70 10.08 4.71
N VAL A 413 -14.49 9.18 5.31
CA VAL A 413 -15.68 9.59 6.11
C VAL A 413 -15.63 9.20 7.58
N ASN A 414 -14.71 8.32 7.96
CA ASN A 414 -14.53 7.89 9.34
C ASN A 414 -13.07 7.60 9.65
N GLY A 415 -12.68 7.69 10.92
CA GLY A 415 -11.34 7.34 11.33
C GLY A 415 -10.99 7.74 12.75
N ALA A 416 -9.78 7.40 13.18
CA ALA A 416 -9.30 7.70 14.53
C ALA A 416 -7.77 7.88 14.59
N PHE A 417 -7.33 8.71 15.53
CA PHE A 417 -5.92 8.85 15.88
C PHE A 417 -5.71 8.42 17.33
N PHE A 418 -4.76 7.52 17.54
CA PHE A 418 -4.32 7.08 18.85
C PHE A 418 -2.82 7.32 19.02
N PHE A 419 -2.43 7.86 20.17
CA PHE A 419 -1.08 8.27 20.50
C PHE A 419 -0.58 7.59 21.76
N GLU A 420 0.55 6.90 21.65
CA GLU A 420 1.20 6.18 22.74
C GLU A 420 2.68 5.96 22.42
N GLU A 421 3.55 6.04 23.43
CA GLU A 421 5.01 6.05 23.27
C GLU A 421 5.55 4.77 22.59
N ASN A 422 4.97 3.60 22.83
CA ASN A 422 5.44 2.32 22.28
C ASN A 422 5.29 2.23 20.75
N PHE A 423 4.41 3.04 20.15
CA PHE A 423 4.33 3.15 18.69
C PHE A 423 5.53 3.90 18.07
N ALA A 424 6.49 4.37 18.89
CA ALA A 424 7.77 4.87 18.39
C ALA A 424 8.63 3.75 17.75
N GLY A 425 8.42 2.49 18.15
CA GLY A 425 9.10 1.34 17.55
C GLY A 425 8.49 0.91 16.22
N LYS A 426 7.16 1.05 16.06
CA LYS A 426 6.44 0.77 14.81
C LYS A 426 5.07 1.43 14.85
N PRO A 427 4.68 2.26 13.86
CA PRO A 427 3.32 2.79 13.77
C PRO A 427 2.34 1.69 13.36
N LEU A 428 1.06 1.84 13.73
CA LEU A 428 -0.02 1.08 13.12
C LEU A 428 -0.83 1.98 12.19
N VAL A 429 -0.98 1.55 10.95
CA VAL A 429 -1.64 2.30 9.88
C VAL A 429 -2.71 1.40 9.29
N PHE A 430 -3.95 1.61 9.73
CA PHE A 430 -5.13 0.91 9.22
C PHE A 430 -5.82 1.80 8.19
N VAL A 431 -6.16 1.22 7.05
CA VAL A 431 -6.85 1.89 5.95
C VAL A 431 -7.96 0.99 5.44
N GLY A 432 -9.14 1.55 5.21
CA GLY A 432 -10.31 0.79 4.86
C GLY A 432 -11.15 1.44 3.78
N THR A 433 -11.90 0.60 3.06
CA THR A 433 -12.79 1.03 1.99
C THR A 433 -14.10 0.26 2.07
N VAL A 434 -15.19 0.99 1.89
CA VAL A 434 -16.53 0.44 1.67
C VAL A 434 -16.86 0.57 0.19
N GLY A 435 -17.42 -0.49 -0.38
CA GLY A 435 -17.89 -0.52 -1.76
C GLY A 435 -19.37 -0.86 -1.90
N ALA A 436 -19.97 -0.39 -3.00
CA ALA A 436 -21.31 -0.79 -3.41
C ALA A 436 -21.25 -1.76 -4.60
N LEU A 437 -21.96 -2.87 -4.47
CA LEU A 437 -22.03 -3.94 -5.47
C LEU A 437 -23.49 -4.13 -5.90
N PRO A 438 -23.85 -4.00 -7.19
CA PRO A 438 -25.19 -4.37 -7.63
C PRO A 438 -25.38 -5.87 -7.43
N GLN A 439 -26.56 -6.31 -6.97
CA GLN A 439 -26.75 -7.75 -6.69
C GLN A 439 -26.69 -8.61 -7.94
N LYS A 440 -27.09 -8.05 -9.08
CA LYS A 440 -27.14 -8.75 -10.36
C LYS A 440 -26.57 -7.89 -11.49
N LEU A 441 -25.94 -8.57 -12.44
CA LEU A 441 -25.56 -8.01 -13.73
C LEU A 441 -26.77 -7.95 -14.68
N PRO A 442 -26.71 -7.13 -15.76
CA PRO A 442 -27.76 -7.09 -16.78
C PRO A 442 -28.04 -8.44 -17.47
N ASP A 443 -27.06 -9.33 -17.50
CA ASP A 443 -27.20 -10.70 -18.04
C ASP A 443 -27.79 -11.72 -17.04
N GLY A 444 -28.12 -11.28 -15.81
CA GLY A 444 -28.76 -12.07 -14.78
C GLY A 444 -27.82 -12.82 -13.83
N ARG A 445 -26.50 -12.78 -14.04
CA ARG A 445 -25.52 -13.35 -13.10
C ARG A 445 -25.55 -12.59 -11.77
N ASN A 446 -25.30 -13.30 -10.67
CA ASN A 446 -25.08 -12.65 -9.38
C ASN A 446 -23.68 -12.02 -9.36
N THR A 447 -23.58 -10.75 -9.00
CA THR A 447 -22.30 -10.04 -9.04
C THR A 447 -21.37 -10.48 -7.90
N SER A 448 -21.90 -11.02 -6.81
CA SER A 448 -21.12 -11.62 -5.72
C SER A 448 -20.50 -12.98 -6.08
N SER A 449 -20.85 -13.57 -7.22
CA SER A 449 -20.32 -14.86 -7.66
C SER A 449 -19.26 -14.65 -8.74
N LYS A 450 -17.98 -14.66 -8.35
CA LYS A 450 -16.84 -14.64 -9.27
C LYS A 450 -16.24 -16.04 -9.40
N ASN A 451 -16.12 -16.55 -10.63
CA ASN A 451 -15.50 -17.84 -10.91
C ASN A 451 -14.82 -17.79 -12.28
N ALA A 452 -13.51 -18.03 -12.31
CA ALA A 452 -12.81 -18.26 -13.57
C ALA A 452 -13.25 -19.61 -14.17
N ASN A 453 -13.28 -19.71 -15.49
CA ASN A 453 -13.58 -20.95 -16.21
C ASN A 453 -12.37 -21.44 -16.98
N SER A 454 -12.31 -22.75 -17.21
CA SER A 454 -11.36 -23.31 -18.17
C SER A 454 -11.53 -22.62 -19.53
N LYS A 455 -10.39 -22.25 -20.15
CA LYS A 455 -10.24 -21.44 -21.36
C LYS A 455 -10.47 -19.94 -21.21
N ASP A 456 -10.86 -19.43 -20.05
CA ASP A 456 -10.85 -17.98 -19.85
C ASP A 456 -9.41 -17.46 -20.03
N ARG A 457 -9.28 -16.37 -20.78
CA ARG A 457 -8.01 -15.68 -21.01
C ARG A 457 -7.63 -14.91 -19.75
N ILE A 458 -6.35 -14.92 -19.42
CA ILE A 458 -5.80 -14.22 -18.26
C ILE A 458 -5.31 -12.86 -18.73
N PHE A 459 -5.99 -11.80 -18.30
CA PHE A 459 -5.56 -10.43 -18.56
C PHE A 459 -4.93 -9.80 -17.33
N MET A 460 -3.78 -9.15 -17.51
CA MET A 460 -3.25 -8.19 -16.55
C MET A 460 -3.66 -6.78 -17.00
N ILE A 461 -4.27 -6.01 -16.10
CA ILE A 461 -4.69 -4.62 -16.37
C ILE A 461 -4.05 -3.63 -15.40
N GLY A 462 -3.94 -2.37 -15.82
CA GLY A 462 -3.50 -1.26 -14.98
C GLY A 462 -2.00 -0.96 -15.08
N GLY A 463 -1.30 -0.90 -13.95
CA GLY A 463 0.13 -0.53 -13.87
C GLY A 463 1.08 -1.50 -14.59
N ALA A 464 2.26 -1.03 -14.97
CA ALA A 464 3.32 -1.87 -15.54
C ALA A 464 4.23 -2.45 -14.45
N ILE A 465 4.85 -3.60 -14.72
CA ILE A 465 5.75 -4.28 -13.79
C ILE A 465 7.12 -3.59 -13.72
N GLY A 466 7.57 -3.27 -12.51
CA GLY A 466 8.91 -2.84 -12.15
C GLY A 466 9.50 -3.74 -11.06
N ALA A 467 10.73 -3.46 -10.63
CA ALA A 467 11.34 -4.10 -9.46
C ALA A 467 10.84 -3.46 -8.15
N ASP A 468 9.54 -3.17 -8.09
CA ASP A 468 8.90 -2.56 -6.93
C ASP A 468 8.43 -3.66 -5.98
N GLY A 469 8.77 -3.56 -4.69
CA GLY A 469 8.28 -4.48 -3.66
C GLY A 469 8.69 -5.94 -3.87
N ILE A 470 9.80 -6.20 -4.57
CA ILE A 470 10.38 -7.54 -4.64
C ILE A 470 10.70 -7.96 -3.20
N HIS A 471 10.18 -9.14 -2.81
CA HIS A 471 10.21 -9.65 -1.43
C HIS A 471 9.38 -8.85 -0.42
N GLY A 472 8.38 -8.06 -0.85
CA GLY A 472 7.51 -7.28 0.03
C GLY A 472 6.75 -8.14 1.04
N ALA A 473 6.07 -9.21 0.61
CA ALA A 473 5.34 -10.11 1.50
C ALA A 473 6.26 -10.85 2.49
N THR A 474 7.40 -11.36 2.03
CA THR A 474 8.38 -12.03 2.90
C THR A 474 9.04 -11.04 3.86
N PHE A 475 9.36 -9.82 3.42
CA PHE A 475 9.92 -8.75 4.26
C PHE A 475 8.92 -8.24 5.31
N SER A 476 7.63 -8.12 4.97
CA SER A 476 6.60 -7.76 5.95
C SER A 476 6.47 -8.78 7.10
N SER A 477 6.92 -10.01 6.85
CA SER A 477 6.96 -11.12 7.80
C SER A 477 8.26 -11.17 8.61
N LEU A 478 9.20 -10.25 8.40
CA LEU A 478 10.47 -10.13 9.15
C LEU A 478 10.46 -8.91 10.08
N GLU A 479 11.28 -8.95 11.14
CA GLU A 479 11.55 -7.78 11.97
C GLU A 479 12.33 -6.70 11.19
N LEU A 480 11.96 -5.42 11.39
CA LEU A 480 12.65 -4.28 10.79
C LEU A 480 14.07 -4.17 11.39
N ASN A 481 15.09 -4.17 10.53
CA ASN A 481 16.49 -3.95 10.95
C ASN A 481 17.25 -3.04 9.96
N GLU A 482 18.48 -2.63 10.32
CA GLU A 482 19.30 -1.69 9.55
C GLU A 482 19.68 -2.18 8.12
N ASN A 483 19.55 -3.48 7.83
CA ASN A 483 19.87 -4.08 6.52
C ASN A 483 18.65 -4.22 5.61
N SER A 484 17.53 -3.56 5.94
CA SER A 484 16.28 -3.64 5.16
C SER A 484 16.49 -3.11 3.73
N PRO A 485 16.21 -3.91 2.67
CA PRO A 485 16.49 -3.53 1.30
C PRO A 485 15.57 -2.40 0.81
N ALA A 486 16.16 -1.41 0.13
CA ALA A 486 15.43 -0.26 -0.43
C ALA A 486 14.40 -0.62 -1.51
N THR A 487 14.44 -1.86 -2.04
CA THR A 487 13.48 -2.40 -3.01
C THR A 487 12.08 -2.60 -2.44
N ALA A 488 11.91 -2.55 -1.12
CA ALA A 488 10.62 -2.66 -0.45
C ALA A 488 9.74 -1.40 -0.58
N VAL A 489 10.29 -0.26 -1.03
CA VAL A 489 9.52 0.99 -1.13
C VAL A 489 8.72 1.03 -2.43
N GLN A 490 7.41 1.08 -2.31
CA GLN A 490 6.46 1.17 -3.41
C GLN A 490 5.93 2.61 -3.53
N ILE A 491 5.71 3.07 -4.76
CA ILE A 491 5.04 4.35 -5.04
C ILE A 491 3.76 4.03 -5.78
N GLY A 492 2.62 4.40 -5.17
CA GLY A 492 1.31 4.26 -5.78
C GLY A 492 0.99 5.38 -6.77
N ASP A 493 0.10 5.10 -7.71
CA ASP A 493 -0.43 6.01 -8.71
C ASP A 493 -1.97 6.04 -8.69
N PRO A 494 -2.58 6.95 -7.89
CA PRO A 494 -4.03 7.08 -7.81
C PRO A 494 -4.73 7.31 -9.16
N LEU A 495 -4.06 7.95 -10.13
CA LEU A 495 -4.67 8.25 -11.43
C LEU A 495 -4.81 6.98 -12.27
N THR A 496 -3.78 6.14 -12.28
CA THR A 496 -3.85 4.81 -12.92
C THR A 496 -4.91 3.94 -12.25
N GLN A 497 -5.00 3.95 -10.91
CA GLN A 497 -6.07 3.27 -10.20
C GLN A 497 -7.46 3.76 -10.63
N LYS A 498 -7.65 5.09 -10.71
CA LYS A 498 -8.95 5.67 -11.07
C LYS A 498 -9.38 5.25 -12.48
N ARG A 499 -8.48 5.28 -13.47
CA ARG A 499 -8.77 4.82 -14.84
C ARG A 499 -9.12 3.33 -14.87
N THR A 500 -8.35 2.51 -14.17
CA THR A 500 -8.59 1.07 -14.04
C THR A 500 -9.93 0.78 -13.36
N SER A 501 -10.27 1.54 -12.31
CA SER A 501 -11.55 1.44 -11.60
C SER A 501 -12.74 1.73 -12.52
N ASP A 502 -12.72 2.86 -13.23
CA ASP A 502 -13.80 3.25 -14.13
C ASP A 502 -13.96 2.26 -15.29
N PHE A 503 -12.84 1.77 -15.84
CA PHE A 503 -12.83 0.72 -16.84
C PHE A 503 -13.44 -0.59 -16.33
N LEU A 504 -13.00 -1.07 -15.17
CA LEU A 504 -13.41 -2.35 -14.63
C LEU A 504 -14.91 -2.37 -14.32
N LEU A 505 -15.44 -1.29 -13.72
CA LEU A 505 -16.86 -1.17 -13.41
C LEU A 505 -17.74 -1.14 -14.68
N GLU A 506 -17.27 -0.51 -15.76
CA GLU A 506 -17.97 -0.55 -17.05
C GLU A 506 -17.88 -1.94 -17.70
N ALA A 507 -16.70 -2.57 -17.67
CA ALA A 507 -16.50 -3.92 -18.18
C ALA A 507 -17.38 -4.95 -17.44
N ARG A 508 -17.58 -4.77 -16.13
CA ARG A 508 -18.51 -5.54 -15.30
C ARG A 508 -19.94 -5.38 -15.80
N ASP A 509 -20.41 -4.14 -15.96
CA ASP A 509 -21.79 -3.85 -16.34
C ASP A 509 -22.11 -4.37 -17.75
N LEU A 510 -21.10 -4.44 -18.63
CA LEU A 510 -21.17 -5.07 -19.95
C LEU A 510 -20.98 -6.60 -19.93
N GLY A 511 -20.67 -7.18 -18.77
CA GLY A 511 -20.50 -8.62 -18.58
C GLY A 511 -19.27 -9.21 -19.28
N LEU A 512 -18.18 -8.44 -19.42
CA LEU A 512 -17.03 -8.80 -20.24
C LEU A 512 -16.05 -9.80 -19.58
N TYR A 513 -16.17 -10.04 -18.28
CA TYR A 513 -15.31 -10.98 -17.55
C TYR A 513 -16.10 -11.89 -16.59
N SER A 514 -15.44 -12.94 -16.14
CA SER A 514 -16.00 -14.00 -15.27
C SER A 514 -15.44 -13.97 -13.85
N SER A 515 -14.24 -13.41 -13.66
CA SER A 515 -13.59 -13.25 -12.36
C SER A 515 -12.53 -12.15 -12.40
N VAL A 516 -12.23 -11.58 -11.25
CA VAL A 516 -11.21 -10.54 -11.05
C VAL A 516 -10.61 -10.65 -9.65
N THR A 517 -9.33 -10.31 -9.53
CA THR A 517 -8.65 -10.09 -8.25
C THR A 517 -7.58 -9.01 -8.41
N ASP A 518 -7.18 -8.38 -7.31
CA ASP A 518 -6.08 -7.43 -7.30
C ASP A 518 -4.71 -8.15 -7.39
N ASN A 519 -3.66 -7.38 -7.73
CA ASN A 519 -2.28 -7.81 -7.55
C ASN A 519 -1.68 -7.05 -6.35
N GLY A 520 -1.74 -7.66 -5.17
CA GLY A 520 -1.10 -7.19 -3.96
C GLY A 520 0.20 -7.94 -3.66
N ALA A 521 0.30 -8.50 -2.46
CA ALA A 521 1.43 -9.30 -2.01
C ALA A 521 1.68 -10.51 -2.92
N GLY A 522 2.94 -10.73 -3.31
CA GLY A 522 3.33 -11.79 -4.25
C GLY A 522 2.90 -11.59 -5.71
N GLY A 523 2.20 -10.50 -6.05
CA GLY A 523 1.95 -10.10 -7.44
C GLY A 523 1.17 -11.11 -8.30
N LEU A 524 1.77 -11.51 -9.42
CA LEU A 524 1.15 -12.50 -10.33
C LEU A 524 1.14 -13.89 -9.72
N SER A 525 2.10 -14.22 -8.85
CA SER A 525 2.16 -15.52 -8.18
C SER A 525 0.95 -15.82 -7.31
N SER A 526 0.51 -14.87 -6.48
CA SER A 526 -0.71 -15.00 -5.68
C SER A 526 -1.94 -14.89 -6.57
N SER A 527 -2.12 -13.79 -7.30
CA SER A 527 -3.36 -13.56 -8.06
C SER A 527 -3.69 -14.67 -9.08
N VAL A 528 -2.75 -15.06 -9.94
CA VAL A 528 -2.97 -16.13 -10.92
C VAL A 528 -2.96 -17.49 -10.23
N GLY A 529 -2.05 -17.72 -9.28
CA GLY A 529 -1.94 -18.99 -8.56
C GLY A 529 -3.18 -19.34 -7.74
N GLU A 530 -3.84 -18.35 -7.12
CA GLU A 530 -5.10 -18.51 -6.41
C GLU A 530 -6.27 -18.69 -7.36
N MET A 531 -6.39 -17.86 -8.41
CA MET A 531 -7.44 -18.02 -9.42
C MET A 531 -7.36 -19.36 -10.16
N ALA A 532 -6.15 -19.90 -10.36
CA ALA A 532 -5.93 -21.20 -10.97
C ALA A 532 -6.57 -22.35 -10.16
N THR A 533 -6.76 -22.19 -8.85
CA THR A 533 -7.47 -23.21 -8.02
C THR A 533 -8.96 -23.29 -8.35
N MET A 534 -9.56 -22.22 -8.91
CA MET A 534 -10.96 -22.21 -9.32
C MET A 534 -11.21 -23.08 -10.56
N THR A 535 -10.21 -23.20 -11.44
CA THR A 535 -10.30 -23.94 -12.71
C THR A 535 -9.58 -25.28 -12.67
N GLY A 536 -8.55 -25.40 -11.84
CA GLY A 536 -7.65 -26.54 -11.76
C GLY A 536 -6.37 -26.39 -12.61
N GLY A 537 -5.92 -25.17 -12.91
CA GLY A 537 -4.68 -24.93 -13.64
C GLY A 537 -4.62 -23.60 -14.37
N ALA A 538 -3.40 -23.13 -14.68
CA ALA A 538 -3.16 -21.93 -15.48
C ALA A 538 -1.83 -22.00 -16.22
N GLU A 539 -1.78 -21.39 -17.40
CA GLU A 539 -0.58 -21.16 -18.19
C GLU A 539 -0.42 -19.66 -18.44
N ILE A 540 0.74 -19.09 -18.10
CA ILE A 540 1.05 -17.67 -18.36
C ILE A 540 2.40 -17.49 -19.06
N ASP A 541 2.52 -16.44 -19.86
CA ASP A 541 3.76 -16.00 -20.49
C ASP A 541 4.15 -14.60 -19.98
N LEU A 542 5.20 -14.56 -19.15
CA LEU A 542 5.71 -13.34 -18.54
C LEU A 542 6.27 -12.34 -19.57
N SER A 543 6.64 -12.79 -20.78
CA SER A 543 7.13 -11.90 -21.84
C SER A 543 6.04 -10.99 -22.43
N LEU A 544 4.75 -11.29 -22.15
CA LEU A 544 3.60 -10.49 -22.56
C LEU A 544 3.21 -9.42 -21.51
N CYS A 545 3.83 -9.47 -20.33
CA CYS A 545 3.54 -8.52 -19.26
C CYS A 545 4.09 -7.12 -19.60
N PRO A 546 3.30 -6.04 -19.42
CA PRO A 546 3.80 -4.67 -19.53
C PRO A 546 4.90 -4.41 -18.49
N MET A 547 6.03 -3.86 -18.92
CA MET A 547 7.16 -3.53 -18.02
C MET A 547 7.44 -2.03 -18.03
N LYS A 548 7.84 -1.48 -16.87
CA LYS A 548 8.33 -0.10 -16.75
C LYS A 548 9.67 0.08 -17.47
N TYR A 549 10.52 -0.93 -17.41
CA TYR A 549 11.84 -0.97 -18.05
C TYR A 549 12.26 -2.40 -18.36
N PRO A 550 13.10 -2.61 -19.38
CA PRO A 550 13.56 -3.95 -19.73
C PRO A 550 14.56 -4.49 -18.71
N GLY A 551 14.67 -5.82 -18.67
CA GLY A 551 15.74 -6.54 -17.99
C GLY A 551 15.43 -7.06 -16.59
N LEU A 552 14.16 -7.03 -16.20
CA LEU A 552 13.64 -7.84 -15.10
C LEU A 552 13.79 -9.33 -15.43
N THR A 553 14.21 -10.11 -14.44
CA THR A 553 14.26 -11.57 -14.50
C THR A 553 12.85 -12.16 -14.42
N PRO A 554 12.66 -13.42 -14.84
CA PRO A 554 11.35 -14.08 -14.75
C PRO A 554 10.77 -14.12 -13.33
N TYR A 555 11.57 -14.35 -12.29
CA TYR A 555 11.04 -14.38 -10.92
C TYR A 555 10.61 -12.98 -10.50
N GLU A 556 11.38 -11.93 -10.81
CA GLU A 556 11.00 -10.54 -10.52
C GLU A 556 9.68 -10.16 -11.18
N LEU A 557 9.46 -10.58 -12.44
CA LEU A 557 8.18 -10.35 -13.13
C LEU A 557 7.01 -11.05 -12.42
N MET A 558 7.25 -12.25 -11.90
CA MET A 558 6.23 -13.08 -11.28
C MET A 558 5.83 -12.58 -9.88
N ILE A 559 6.81 -12.18 -9.06
CA ILE A 559 6.59 -11.80 -7.66
C ILE A 559 6.54 -10.29 -7.41
N SER A 560 6.81 -9.45 -8.42
CA SER A 560 6.75 -8.00 -8.29
C SER A 560 5.41 -7.55 -7.71
N GLU A 561 5.49 -6.62 -6.76
CA GLU A 561 4.37 -5.99 -6.09
C GLU A 561 4.18 -4.55 -6.60
N SER A 562 4.54 -4.29 -7.86
CA SER A 562 4.19 -3.03 -8.53
C SER A 562 2.70 -2.74 -8.40
N GLN A 563 2.37 -1.47 -8.20
CA GLN A 563 1.03 -1.05 -7.82
C GLN A 563 0.08 -0.85 -9.00
N GLU A 564 -1.19 -0.67 -8.66
CA GLU A 564 -2.35 -0.45 -9.55
C GLU A 564 -2.60 -1.53 -10.60
N ARG A 565 -2.31 -2.79 -10.27
CA ARG A 565 -2.53 -3.93 -11.15
C ARG A 565 -3.69 -4.82 -10.68
N MET A 566 -4.38 -5.43 -11.64
CA MET A 566 -5.39 -6.46 -11.40
C MET A 566 -5.28 -7.60 -12.41
N THR A 567 -5.65 -8.81 -12.00
CA THR A 567 -5.77 -10.01 -12.83
C THR A 567 -7.25 -10.26 -13.14
N VAL A 568 -7.60 -10.42 -14.42
CA VAL A 568 -8.99 -10.59 -14.89
C VAL A 568 -9.11 -11.85 -15.75
N ALA A 569 -10.11 -12.69 -15.46
CA ALA A 569 -10.50 -13.83 -16.28
C ALA A 569 -11.53 -13.40 -17.33
N VAL A 570 -11.16 -13.40 -18.60
CA VAL A 570 -11.99 -12.91 -19.70
C VAL A 570 -12.38 -14.07 -20.62
N PRO A 571 -13.68 -14.35 -20.84
CA PRO A 571 -14.10 -15.35 -21.81
C PRO A 571 -13.51 -15.07 -23.20
N PRO A 572 -13.00 -16.07 -23.94
CA PRO A 572 -12.30 -15.84 -25.22
C PRO A 572 -13.08 -15.00 -26.24
N LEU A 573 -14.40 -15.19 -26.30
CA LEU A 573 -15.28 -14.46 -27.21
C LEU A 573 -15.47 -12.97 -26.83
N LYS A 574 -15.04 -12.57 -25.63
CA LYS A 574 -15.14 -11.20 -25.10
C LYS A 574 -13.80 -10.44 -25.13
N GLY A 575 -12.70 -11.10 -25.45
CA GLY A 575 -11.35 -10.50 -25.40
C GLY A 575 -11.20 -9.25 -26.27
N GLU A 576 -11.71 -9.26 -27.51
CA GLU A 576 -11.64 -8.09 -28.40
C GLU A 576 -12.44 -6.90 -27.87
N GLU A 577 -13.64 -7.14 -27.35
CA GLU A 577 -14.50 -6.12 -26.76
C GLU A 577 -13.87 -5.52 -25.49
N PHE A 578 -13.27 -6.37 -24.65
CA PHE A 578 -12.54 -5.98 -23.46
C PHE A 578 -11.32 -5.08 -23.77
N LEU A 579 -10.50 -5.47 -24.74
CA LEU A 579 -9.34 -4.68 -25.20
C LEU A 579 -9.75 -3.35 -25.84
N ALA A 580 -10.83 -3.35 -26.63
CA ALA A 580 -11.36 -2.13 -27.23
C ALA A 580 -11.81 -1.13 -26.16
N LEU A 581 -12.50 -1.60 -25.11
CA LEU A 581 -12.92 -0.78 -23.98
C LEU A 581 -11.72 -0.29 -23.16
N ALA A 582 -10.73 -1.15 -22.90
CA ALA A 582 -9.51 -0.77 -22.18
C ALA A 582 -8.79 0.37 -22.91
N LYS A 583 -8.63 0.26 -24.24
CA LYS A 583 -8.06 1.32 -25.07
C LYS A 583 -8.87 2.62 -25.00
N ALA A 584 -10.20 2.54 -25.05
CA ALA A 584 -11.08 3.71 -24.97
C ALA A 584 -10.98 4.44 -23.62
N ARG A 585 -10.77 3.69 -22.54
CA ARG A 585 -10.54 4.21 -21.17
C ARG A 585 -9.07 4.55 -20.89
N GLY A 586 -8.18 4.31 -21.84
CA GLY A 586 -6.74 4.49 -21.68
C GLY A 586 -6.12 3.56 -20.64
N VAL A 587 -6.69 2.38 -20.41
CA VAL A 587 -6.14 1.40 -19.47
C VAL A 587 -5.23 0.44 -20.23
N SER A 588 -4.03 0.18 -19.68
CA SER A 588 -3.16 -0.88 -20.18
C SER A 588 -3.80 -2.23 -19.87
N ALA A 589 -3.90 -3.11 -20.88
CA ALA A 589 -4.44 -4.45 -20.74
C ALA A 589 -3.66 -5.41 -21.64
N SER A 590 -3.09 -6.46 -21.06
CA SER A 590 -2.33 -7.51 -21.77
C SER A 590 -2.96 -8.87 -21.52
N ASP A 591 -3.23 -9.63 -22.59
CA ASP A 591 -3.52 -11.06 -22.51
C ASP A 591 -2.19 -11.79 -22.26
N ILE A 592 -2.05 -12.36 -21.07
CA ILE A 592 -0.81 -13.01 -20.61
C ILE A 592 -0.92 -14.53 -20.55
N GLY A 593 -2.08 -15.12 -20.82
CA GLY A 593 -2.25 -16.55 -20.57
C GLY A 593 -3.68 -17.08 -20.63
N GLU A 594 -3.86 -18.30 -20.15
CA GLU A 594 -5.15 -19.01 -20.13
C GLU A 594 -5.31 -19.88 -18.89
N PHE A 595 -6.51 -19.90 -18.32
CA PHE A 595 -6.88 -20.88 -17.30
C PHE A 595 -7.19 -22.25 -17.92
N ASN A 596 -6.76 -23.32 -17.28
CA ASN A 596 -6.96 -24.68 -17.77
C ASN A 596 -7.29 -25.66 -16.62
N GLN A 597 -7.23 -26.97 -16.89
CA GLN A 597 -7.54 -28.05 -15.94
C GLN A 597 -6.35 -29.01 -15.76
N GLY A 598 -5.12 -28.52 -15.97
CA GLY A 598 -3.92 -29.35 -16.00
C GLY A 598 -3.41 -29.82 -14.63
N GLY A 599 -3.84 -29.18 -13.54
CA GLY A 599 -3.36 -29.40 -12.17
C GLY A 599 -2.14 -28.55 -11.79
N TYR A 600 -1.67 -27.67 -12.68
CA TYR A 600 -0.41 -26.95 -12.54
C TYR A 600 -0.55 -25.46 -12.83
N LEU A 601 0.31 -24.67 -12.19
CA LEU A 601 0.66 -23.32 -12.58
C LEU A 601 1.95 -23.38 -13.42
N SER A 602 1.79 -23.30 -14.73
CA SER A 602 2.90 -23.35 -15.68
C SER A 602 3.26 -21.92 -16.13
N ILE A 603 4.52 -21.53 -15.93
CA ILE A 603 4.99 -20.17 -16.17
C ILE A 603 6.03 -20.22 -17.28
N TYR A 604 5.78 -19.45 -18.33
CA TYR A 604 6.65 -19.32 -19.50
C TYR A 604 7.29 -17.94 -19.55
N TYR A 605 8.45 -17.88 -20.20
CA TYR A 605 9.02 -16.65 -20.73
C TYR A 605 9.25 -16.85 -22.24
N GLY A 606 8.30 -16.36 -23.04
CA GLY A 606 8.20 -16.68 -24.45
C GLY A 606 7.98 -18.17 -24.66
N LYS A 607 8.95 -18.85 -25.28
CA LYS A 607 8.86 -20.30 -25.55
C LYS A 607 9.45 -21.18 -24.46
N ASN A 608 10.10 -20.59 -23.46
CA ASN A 608 10.82 -21.32 -22.43
C ASN A 608 9.92 -21.49 -21.21
N LEU A 609 9.70 -22.73 -20.77
CA LEU A 609 9.07 -23.02 -19.48
C LEU A 609 10.08 -22.70 -18.37
N VAL A 610 9.76 -21.75 -17.51
CA VAL A 610 10.66 -21.27 -16.44
C VAL A 610 10.25 -21.76 -15.04
N ALA A 611 9.00 -22.19 -14.88
CA ALA A 611 8.49 -22.85 -13.67
C ALA A 611 7.26 -23.71 -14.00
N ASP A 612 7.09 -24.82 -13.28
CA ASP A 612 5.88 -25.64 -13.34
C ASP A 612 5.56 -26.22 -11.95
N LEU A 613 4.59 -25.60 -11.27
CA LEU A 613 4.24 -25.93 -9.89
C LEU A 613 2.87 -26.62 -9.80
N GLU A 614 2.81 -27.74 -9.10
CA GLU A 614 1.56 -28.43 -8.81
C GLU A 614 0.72 -27.60 -7.84
N LEU A 615 -0.55 -27.36 -8.20
CA LEU A 615 -1.41 -26.48 -7.41
C LEU A 615 -1.65 -27.01 -5.99
N ASP A 616 -1.83 -28.33 -5.86
CA ASP A 616 -2.02 -28.99 -4.56
C ASP A 616 -0.79 -28.79 -3.67
N PHE A 617 0.42 -28.94 -4.20
CA PHE A 617 1.64 -28.70 -3.43
C PHE A 617 1.82 -27.21 -3.09
N LEU A 618 1.59 -26.33 -4.06
CA LEU A 618 1.69 -24.88 -3.88
C LEU A 618 0.78 -24.38 -2.75
N HIS A 619 -0.45 -24.88 -2.67
CA HIS A 619 -1.44 -24.35 -1.72
C HIS A 619 -1.58 -25.15 -0.42
N ASP A 620 -1.39 -26.47 -0.46
CA ASP A 620 -1.62 -27.37 0.68
C ASP A 620 -0.34 -28.08 1.17
N GLY A 621 0.83 -27.80 0.57
CA GLY A 621 2.12 -28.35 0.98
C GLY A 621 2.71 -27.76 2.27
N LEU A 622 2.24 -26.59 2.71
CA LEU A 622 2.76 -25.88 3.88
C LEU A 622 2.53 -26.67 5.19
N PRO A 623 3.58 -26.93 6.01
CA PRO A 623 3.41 -27.59 7.30
C PRO A 623 2.64 -26.73 8.32
N SER A 624 1.87 -27.39 9.20
CA SER A 624 1.11 -26.71 10.26
C SER A 624 2.01 -26.17 11.36
N MET A 625 1.91 -24.86 11.65
CA MET A 625 2.54 -24.21 12.80
C MET A 625 1.90 -24.69 14.12
N ASN A 626 2.72 -24.84 15.17
CA ASN A 626 2.28 -25.18 16.52
C ASN A 626 2.79 -24.14 17.53
N LEU A 627 1.89 -23.57 18.33
CA LEU A 627 2.18 -22.53 19.31
C LEU A 627 1.75 -22.95 20.72
N CYS A 628 2.45 -22.43 21.71
CA CYS A 628 2.10 -22.55 23.13
C CYS A 628 1.88 -21.15 23.70
N ALA A 629 0.64 -20.86 24.13
CA ALA A 629 0.28 -19.57 24.69
C ALA A 629 -0.01 -19.69 26.19
N LYS A 630 0.52 -18.77 26.99
CA LYS A 630 0.26 -18.68 28.43
C LYS A 630 -0.11 -17.26 28.82
N TRP A 631 -1.28 -17.08 29.43
CA TRP A 631 -1.65 -15.83 30.08
C TRP A 631 -1.47 -15.92 31.60
N ASP A 632 -0.52 -15.16 32.13
CA ASP A 632 -0.13 -15.13 33.54
C ASP A 632 -0.49 -13.84 34.27
N GLY A 633 -1.19 -12.92 33.59
CA GLY A 633 -1.84 -11.77 34.20
C GLY A 633 -1.52 -10.42 33.60
N PRO A 634 -2.01 -9.34 34.25
CA PRO A 634 -1.68 -7.99 33.86
C PRO A 634 -0.17 -7.76 33.99
N ARG A 635 0.41 -7.10 32.98
CA ARG A 635 1.83 -6.74 32.99
C ARG A 635 1.97 -5.32 33.51
N ILE A 636 3.00 -5.08 34.32
CA ILE A 636 3.41 -3.71 34.63
C ILE A 636 3.95 -3.13 33.33
N LYS A 637 3.53 -1.92 32.96
CA LYS A 637 4.10 -1.23 31.80
C LYS A 637 5.59 -0.98 32.04
N GLU A 638 6.43 -1.80 31.42
CA GLU A 638 7.85 -1.51 31.30
C GLU A 638 8.00 -0.52 30.14
N SER A 639 8.50 0.67 30.44
CA SER A 639 8.78 1.67 29.41
C SER A 639 10.20 1.48 28.91
N TRP A 640 10.38 1.55 27.60
CA TRP A 640 11.71 1.67 26.99
C TRP A 640 12.32 3.07 27.24
N LEU A 641 11.52 4.03 27.71
CA LEU A 641 11.99 5.34 28.14
C LEU A 641 12.77 5.24 29.44
N LYS A 642 13.96 5.84 29.48
CA LYS A 642 14.76 5.94 30.72
C LYS A 642 14.01 6.75 31.78
N ASP A 643 14.15 6.33 33.03
CA ASP A 643 13.53 6.99 34.18
C ASP A 643 13.88 8.49 34.22
N GLY A 644 12.86 9.32 34.44
CA GLY A 644 13.01 10.78 34.60
C GLY A 644 13.04 11.59 33.31
N LEU A 645 12.96 10.97 32.12
CA LEU A 645 12.87 11.70 30.84
C LEU A 645 11.51 12.36 30.61
N ILE A 646 10.44 11.84 31.22
CA ILE A 646 9.12 12.45 31.20
C ILE A 646 8.72 12.76 32.65
N GLU A 647 8.49 14.05 32.94
CA GLU A 647 7.99 14.47 34.24
C GLU A 647 6.55 13.97 34.44
N ASN A 648 6.38 12.96 35.29
CA ASN A 648 5.08 12.66 35.87
C ASN A 648 4.75 13.73 36.91
N LYS A 649 3.98 14.76 36.51
CA LYS A 649 3.45 15.77 37.43
C LYS A 649 2.32 15.18 38.30
N GLY A 650 2.68 14.23 39.15
CA GLY A 650 1.81 13.68 40.19
C GLY A 650 1.64 14.71 41.31
N GLY A 651 0.51 15.41 41.33
CA GLY A 651 0.18 16.38 42.37
C GLY A 651 -1.34 16.58 42.50
N LYS A 652 -1.78 17.21 43.60
CA LYS A 652 -3.18 17.64 43.74
C LYS A 652 -3.46 18.74 42.71
N THR A 653 -4.15 18.40 41.64
CA THR A 653 -4.59 19.34 40.60
C THR A 653 -6.00 19.83 40.90
N THR A 654 -6.27 21.10 40.58
CA THR A 654 -7.65 21.60 40.56
C THR A 654 -8.41 20.96 39.40
N ILE A 655 -9.76 20.91 39.46
CA ILE A 655 -10.57 20.39 38.35
C ILE A 655 -10.27 21.15 37.04
N LYS A 656 -10.04 22.47 37.12
CA LYS A 656 -9.68 23.30 35.96
C LYS A 656 -8.36 22.86 35.33
N GLU A 657 -7.32 22.64 36.13
CA GLU A 657 -6.02 22.17 35.65
C GLU A 657 -6.10 20.75 35.10
N GLY A 658 -6.86 19.87 35.77
CA GLY A 658 -7.13 18.51 35.31
C GLY A 658 -7.83 18.50 33.95
N LEU A 659 -8.89 19.30 33.79
CA LEU A 659 -9.62 19.42 32.52
C LEU A 659 -8.73 20.00 31.41
N ASN A 660 -8.00 21.08 31.68
CA ASN A 660 -7.09 21.67 30.69
C ASN A 660 -5.99 20.67 30.27
N SER A 661 -5.45 19.91 31.23
CA SER A 661 -4.48 18.85 30.96
C SER A 661 -5.10 17.78 30.05
N LEU A 662 -6.30 17.28 30.39
CA LEU A 662 -7.02 16.29 29.57
C LEU A 662 -7.28 16.79 28.15
N LEU A 663 -7.83 18.00 27.99
CA LEU A 663 -8.12 18.58 26.68
C LEU A 663 -6.87 18.85 25.83
N SER A 664 -5.69 18.98 26.46
CA SER A 664 -4.41 19.12 25.76
C SER A 664 -3.76 17.79 25.34
N ARG A 665 -4.28 16.65 25.82
CA ARG A 665 -3.69 15.33 25.49
C ARG A 665 -3.85 15.04 23.99
N PRO A 666 -2.83 14.47 23.32
CA PRO A 666 -2.91 14.12 21.91
C PRO A 666 -4.12 13.25 21.54
N ASN A 667 -4.57 12.36 22.44
CA ASN A 667 -5.75 11.51 22.21
C ASN A 667 -7.11 12.23 22.35
N ILE A 668 -7.15 13.45 22.92
CA ILE A 668 -8.41 14.18 23.20
C ILE A 668 -8.50 15.47 22.38
N VAL A 669 -7.37 16.17 22.16
CA VAL A 669 -7.34 17.42 21.41
C VAL A 669 -7.97 17.27 20.02
N SER A 670 -8.62 18.33 19.51
CA SER A 670 -9.26 18.30 18.19
C SER A 670 -8.30 17.85 17.08
N LYS A 671 -8.80 17.02 16.15
CA LYS A 671 -8.09 16.55 14.96
C LYS A 671 -8.49 17.30 13.69
N GLU A 672 -9.26 18.38 13.83
CA GLU A 672 -9.83 19.15 12.72
C GLU A 672 -8.82 19.56 11.65
N SER A 673 -7.62 20.01 12.03
CA SER A 673 -6.59 20.44 11.08
C SER A 673 -6.08 19.31 10.17
N TRP A 674 -6.18 18.07 10.61
CA TRP A 674 -5.78 16.90 9.84
C TRP A 674 -6.96 16.39 9.01
N VAL A 675 -8.11 16.22 9.65
CA VAL A 675 -9.29 15.60 9.03
C VAL A 675 -9.83 16.46 7.88
N ARG A 676 -9.83 17.80 8.00
CA ARG A 676 -10.33 18.70 6.95
C ARG A 676 -9.54 18.70 5.64
N ARG A 677 -8.38 18.05 5.60
CA ARG A 677 -7.56 17.93 4.39
C ARG A 677 -8.07 16.81 3.47
N TYR A 678 -8.81 15.85 4.02
CA TYR A 678 -9.48 14.84 3.23
C TYR A 678 -10.68 15.44 2.49
N ASP A 679 -10.96 14.91 1.30
CA ASP A 679 -12.24 15.09 0.66
C ASP A 679 -13.31 14.28 1.42
N HIS A 680 -14.44 14.92 1.69
CA HIS A 680 -15.60 14.32 2.36
C HIS A 680 -16.87 14.38 1.50
N GLU A 681 -16.80 14.86 0.26
CA GLU A 681 -17.94 15.33 -0.54
C GLU A 681 -18.04 14.67 -1.92
N VAL A 682 -16.91 14.20 -2.46
CA VAL A 682 -16.84 13.59 -3.77
C VAL A 682 -17.87 12.44 -3.86
N GLN A 683 -18.45 12.28 -5.06
CA GLN A 683 -19.61 11.42 -5.33
C GLN A 683 -20.95 11.92 -4.75
N ALA A 684 -20.97 13.04 -4.02
CA ALA A 684 -22.16 13.72 -3.51
C ALA A 684 -23.09 12.83 -2.66
N ALA A 685 -22.48 11.91 -1.90
CA ALA A 685 -23.20 10.89 -1.14
C ALA A 685 -23.01 10.99 0.38
N THR A 686 -22.00 11.71 0.87
CA THR A 686 -21.77 11.83 2.32
C THR A 686 -22.85 12.68 3.00
N HIS A 687 -23.71 12.01 3.78
CA HIS A 687 -24.81 12.64 4.49
C HIS A 687 -24.35 13.22 5.84
N ILE A 688 -23.66 12.42 6.66
CA ILE A 688 -23.01 12.88 7.90
C ILE A 688 -21.50 12.82 7.69
N LYS A 689 -20.88 14.00 7.83
CA LYS A 689 -19.45 14.23 7.64
C LYS A 689 -18.74 14.18 9.00
N PRO A 690 -17.40 14.08 9.04
CA PRO A 690 -16.66 14.07 10.31
C PRO A 690 -16.94 15.29 11.20
N PHE A 691 -17.25 16.45 10.62
CA PHE A 691 -17.69 17.63 11.36
C PHE A 691 -19.05 18.15 10.87
N GLY A 692 -19.93 18.46 11.82
CA GLY A 692 -21.28 18.99 11.59
C GLY A 692 -21.65 20.14 12.53
N GLY A 693 -22.95 20.39 12.67
CA GLY A 693 -23.50 21.54 13.39
C GLY A 693 -23.52 22.83 12.57
N GLU A 694 -24.05 23.91 13.15
CA GLU A 694 -24.26 25.20 12.46
C GLU A 694 -22.97 25.78 11.87
N THR A 695 -21.84 25.60 12.57
CA THR A 695 -20.53 26.10 12.14
C THR A 695 -19.66 25.02 11.48
N ALA A 696 -20.20 23.81 11.28
CA ALA A 696 -19.47 22.65 10.81
C ALA A 696 -18.20 22.33 11.63
N SER A 697 -18.19 22.60 12.95
CA SER A 697 -17.02 22.42 13.84
C SER A 697 -17.22 21.34 14.90
N GLY A 698 -18.45 20.82 15.07
CA GLY A 698 -18.74 19.77 16.03
C GLY A 698 -18.35 18.41 15.45
N PRO A 699 -17.50 17.61 16.11
CA PRO A 699 -17.18 16.26 15.63
C PRO A 699 -18.41 15.36 15.71
N ASN A 700 -18.55 14.45 14.73
CA ASN A 700 -19.54 13.37 14.75
C ASN A 700 -18.86 12.03 15.09
N ASP A 701 -19.63 11.11 15.68
CA ASP A 701 -19.12 9.80 16.11
C ASP A 701 -18.93 8.81 14.94
N SER A 702 -19.62 9.01 13.82
CA SER A 702 -19.55 8.15 12.62
C SER A 702 -19.82 8.92 11.33
N GLY A 703 -19.36 8.35 10.22
CA GLY A 703 -19.70 8.83 8.88
C GLY A 703 -20.98 8.14 8.37
N VAL A 704 -21.78 8.85 7.56
CA VAL A 704 -22.98 8.27 6.91
C VAL A 704 -22.95 8.52 5.42
N ILE A 705 -23.10 7.45 4.63
CA ILE A 705 -23.15 7.48 3.17
C ILE A 705 -24.57 7.18 2.69
N TRP A 706 -25.11 8.06 1.88
CA TRP A 706 -26.35 7.85 1.15
C TRP A 706 -26.11 6.89 -0.02
N LEU A 707 -26.90 5.82 -0.12
CA LEU A 707 -26.62 4.72 -1.05
C LEU A 707 -27.33 4.87 -2.40
N TYR A 708 -28.32 5.74 -2.52
CA TYR A 708 -29.06 5.95 -3.76
C TYR A 708 -28.17 6.34 -4.96
N PRO A 709 -27.17 7.24 -4.85
CA PRO A 709 -26.23 7.53 -5.94
C PRO A 709 -25.41 6.30 -6.38
N HIS A 710 -25.37 5.26 -5.56
CA HIS A 710 -24.61 4.04 -5.78
C HIS A 710 -25.51 2.85 -6.15
N GLY A 711 -26.79 3.10 -6.43
CA GLY A 711 -27.74 2.10 -6.90
C GLY A 711 -28.65 1.53 -5.81
N GLY A 712 -28.48 1.95 -4.56
CA GLY A 712 -29.35 1.58 -3.44
C GLY A 712 -30.74 2.23 -3.50
N GLU A 713 -31.60 1.88 -2.55
CA GLU A 713 -32.92 2.52 -2.42
C GLU A 713 -32.81 4.00 -2.00
N LYS A 714 -33.86 4.79 -2.29
CA LYS A 714 -33.82 6.25 -2.09
C LYS A 714 -33.55 6.68 -0.65
N ASP A 715 -34.05 5.93 0.31
CA ASP A 715 -33.94 6.24 1.74
C ASP A 715 -32.84 5.38 2.42
N ALA A 716 -32.02 4.68 1.64
CA ALA A 716 -30.95 3.81 2.12
C ALA A 716 -29.68 4.60 2.47
N ALA A 717 -29.13 4.37 3.67
CA ALA A 717 -27.87 4.96 4.11
C ALA A 717 -27.07 4.00 4.99
N ALA A 718 -25.74 3.92 4.76
CA ALA A 718 -24.82 3.12 5.56
C ALA A 718 -24.11 4.00 6.61
N VAL A 719 -24.05 3.51 7.85
CA VAL A 719 -23.30 4.14 8.94
C VAL A 719 -21.96 3.43 9.11
N ILE A 720 -20.88 4.21 9.17
CA ILE A 720 -19.51 3.73 9.22
C ILE A 720 -18.85 4.27 10.49
N GLY A 721 -18.51 3.38 11.42
CA GLY A 721 -17.85 3.70 12.68
C GLY A 721 -16.70 2.73 12.99
N CYS A 722 -15.77 3.19 13.82
CA CYS A 722 -14.63 2.40 14.30
C CYS A 722 -14.50 2.49 15.83
N GLY A 723 -13.69 1.61 16.40
CA GLY A 723 -13.38 1.58 17.84
C GLY A 723 -12.06 0.87 18.10
N LEU A 724 -11.26 1.40 19.05
CA LEU A 724 -9.97 0.82 19.43
C LEU A 724 -9.58 1.20 20.85
N ASN A 725 -9.15 0.21 21.65
CA ASN A 725 -8.78 0.43 23.05
C ASN A 725 -7.41 -0.18 23.44
N PRO A 726 -6.31 0.07 22.69
CA PRO A 726 -5.03 -0.60 22.90
C PRO A 726 -4.42 -0.39 24.30
N PHE A 727 -4.80 0.68 25.01
CA PHE A 727 -4.37 0.94 26.40
C PHE A 727 -4.74 -0.19 27.37
N LEU A 728 -5.81 -0.94 27.09
CA LEU A 728 -6.28 -2.04 27.93
C LEU A 728 -5.47 -3.33 27.75
N SER A 729 -4.73 -3.47 26.64
CA SER A 729 -3.98 -4.69 26.30
C SER A 729 -3.02 -5.16 27.40
N GLN A 730 -2.33 -4.23 28.05
CA GLN A 730 -1.37 -4.51 29.13
C GLN A 730 -2.03 -5.07 30.40
N TYR A 731 -3.33 -4.79 30.59
CA TYR A 731 -4.08 -5.24 31.75
C TYR A 731 -4.89 -6.49 31.44
N ASP A 732 -5.63 -6.46 30.34
CA ASP A 732 -6.53 -7.51 29.92
C ASP A 732 -6.82 -7.40 28.40
N PRO A 733 -6.14 -8.23 27.57
CA PRO A 733 -6.40 -8.28 26.13
C PRO A 733 -7.84 -8.69 25.77
N TYR A 734 -8.51 -9.45 26.64
CA TYR A 734 -9.91 -9.85 26.42
C TYR A 734 -10.83 -8.63 26.58
N LEU A 735 -10.65 -7.84 27.65
CA LEU A 735 -11.40 -6.60 27.83
C LEU A 735 -11.06 -5.57 26.75
N MET A 736 -9.81 -5.47 26.31
CA MET A 736 -9.44 -4.63 25.16
C MET A 736 -10.33 -4.93 23.95
N ALA A 737 -10.44 -6.20 23.56
CA ALA A 737 -11.24 -6.60 22.41
C ALA A 737 -12.73 -6.26 22.61
N GLN A 738 -13.28 -6.52 23.81
CA GLN A 738 -14.67 -6.18 24.11
C GLN A 738 -14.96 -4.68 24.02
N PHE A 739 -14.07 -3.83 24.54
CA PHE A 739 -14.23 -2.38 24.52
C PHE A 739 -14.07 -1.80 23.11
N SER A 740 -13.16 -2.33 22.29
CA SER A 740 -13.05 -1.94 20.88
C SER A 740 -14.35 -2.22 20.11
N VAL A 741 -14.96 -3.38 20.32
CA VAL A 741 -16.26 -3.73 19.70
C VAL A 741 -17.39 -2.84 20.22
N ASP A 742 -17.46 -2.64 21.53
CA ASP A 742 -18.47 -1.78 22.16
C ASP A 742 -18.39 -0.32 21.69
N GLU A 743 -17.18 0.24 21.57
CA GLU A 743 -16.97 1.59 21.03
C GLU A 743 -17.44 1.71 19.57
N ALA A 744 -17.07 0.77 18.70
CA ALA A 744 -17.48 0.78 17.30
C ALA A 744 -19.01 0.72 17.16
N ILE A 745 -19.67 -0.19 17.88
CA ILE A 745 -21.14 -0.31 17.87
C ILE A 745 -21.79 0.94 18.46
N ARG A 746 -21.28 1.48 19.56
CA ARG A 746 -21.84 2.67 20.21
C ARG A 746 -21.81 3.89 19.27
N ASN A 747 -20.71 4.07 18.54
CA ASN A 747 -20.57 5.15 17.56
C ASN A 747 -21.61 5.02 16.43
N ILE A 748 -21.82 3.80 15.93
CA ILE A 748 -22.84 3.50 14.91
C ILE A 748 -24.25 3.80 15.44
N VAL A 749 -24.60 3.29 16.62
CA VAL A 749 -25.94 3.46 17.22
C VAL A 749 -26.23 4.92 17.57
N ALA A 750 -25.25 5.66 18.09
CA ALA A 750 -25.39 7.08 18.41
C ALA A 750 -25.72 7.93 17.17
N THR A 751 -25.29 7.48 15.99
CA THR A 751 -25.52 8.13 14.70
C THR A 751 -26.80 7.63 14.00
N GLY A 752 -27.56 6.75 14.65
CA GLY A 752 -28.85 6.23 14.16
C GLY A 752 -28.76 4.91 13.39
N GLY A 753 -27.61 4.21 13.43
CA GLY A 753 -27.47 2.88 12.86
C GLY A 753 -28.25 1.81 13.62
N ASP A 754 -28.77 0.83 12.89
CA ASP A 754 -29.49 -0.31 13.45
C ASP A 754 -28.51 -1.43 13.84
N ILE A 755 -28.47 -1.77 15.13
CA ILE A 755 -27.60 -2.82 15.66
C ILE A 755 -27.94 -4.20 15.11
N ASP A 756 -29.19 -4.47 14.76
CA ASP A 756 -29.60 -5.76 14.21
C ASP A 756 -29.10 -5.97 12.77
N ASN A 757 -28.70 -4.89 12.10
CA ASN A 757 -28.14 -4.90 10.75
C ASN A 757 -26.66 -4.49 10.71
N CYS A 758 -25.98 -4.52 11.86
CA CYS A 758 -24.57 -4.19 11.97
C CYS A 758 -23.70 -5.42 11.68
N CYS A 759 -22.64 -5.23 10.88
CA CYS A 759 -21.53 -6.17 10.76
C CYS A 759 -20.24 -5.54 11.28
N LEU A 760 -19.28 -6.36 11.68
CA LEU A 760 -17.97 -5.91 12.12
C LEU A 760 -16.89 -6.50 11.22
N LEU A 761 -15.86 -5.72 10.99
CA LEU A 761 -14.61 -6.17 10.41
C LEU A 761 -13.51 -5.93 11.45
N ASP A 762 -12.81 -6.99 11.81
CA ASP A 762 -11.79 -7.03 12.84
C ASP A 762 -10.38 -7.05 12.24
N ASN A 763 -9.53 -6.11 12.67
CA ASN A 763 -8.10 -6.11 12.37
C ASN A 763 -7.33 -6.39 13.64
N PHE A 764 -6.36 -7.29 13.56
CA PHE A 764 -5.54 -7.65 14.69
C PHE A 764 -4.09 -7.26 14.44
N CYS A 765 -3.46 -6.66 15.45
CA CYS A 765 -2.05 -6.31 15.44
C CYS A 765 -1.43 -6.72 16.78
N TRP A 766 -0.35 -7.49 16.71
CA TRP A 766 0.42 -7.95 17.85
C TRP A 766 1.90 -8.07 17.48
N PRO A 767 2.82 -8.06 18.46
CA PRO A 767 4.22 -8.44 18.25
C PRO A 767 4.37 -9.93 17.91
N ASP A 768 5.41 -10.30 17.16
CA ASP A 768 5.69 -11.70 16.74
C ASP A 768 5.59 -12.69 17.94
N PRO A 769 4.79 -13.78 17.83
CA PRO A 769 4.46 -14.68 18.95
C PRO A 769 5.56 -15.63 19.45
#